data_AF-A0AAE1JBB5-F1
#
_entry.id   AF-A0AAE1JBB5-F1
#
_cell.length_a   1.000
_cell.length_b   1.000
_cell.length_c   1.000
_cell.angle_alpha   90.00
_cell.angle_beta   90.00
_cell.angle_gamma   90.00
#
_symmetry.space_group_name_H-M   'P 1'
#
loop_
_entity.id
_entity.type
_entity.pdbx_description
1 polymer ?
#
loop_
_entity_poly.entity_id
_entity_poly.type
_entity_poly.pdbx_seq_one_letter_code
_entity_poly.pdbx_strand_id
1 'polypeptide(L)'
;MLFPRRSFCVAVITAMAALVAASSSAVEGSPRRILWDSDIDTDDFFGFLYLMKLNRSEFELQAITISANAWTNAGHAVNQVYDLLYMMGRDDIAVGVGGEGGILENGSILPNVGGYLPVIDQGMSTGGSCRYRQAIPVGAGGRLDIDANYGLRKAFLPQGKRGYNPLQQPTAQQVLIEKISEGPITVFMTGTHTNLGIFLMSNPHLKKNIEHIYIMGGGVRSSNPTGCCPKNSSSSCVPQQCGDRGNIFTDYHANPYAEFNIFGDPFAAYQVIHSRIPITLVPLDATNTIPINEAFFDEFEKSQDTYEAQYCFQSLKMARDTWFDDHFYTSYFMWDSFMSGIAVSIMRNSQNHDGENEFAEMEYVNITVITSNKPYGINDGSNPNFDGKKAPKFNLKIGGIHSGHVQRGLRDPLCFVKNGKGKCMDGYTVEANSSDSVRVLLATKAKPNQDAGSPLDREYFISFLNVLKRKQNSGLFNFTSQFPYYKEVTFKPDVQHRRPGKPVVFDMDLSAGDFLSLFYLLKVPYEVIDLKAIIVSPNGWANAATVDVVYDLLHMMGRDDIPVGLGDVFATDSNPFTSDVDGCKYSEAIPHGSGGFLDSDTLYGLARNLPRSPRRYTAENSVKFGAPRDTEHPELRQPLAMEVWESIVPTIKQGSKITVLTNGPLTNLAKVVSDKNLSCHIQEVYIVGGHISENDNDKGNLFSVASNQYAEFNMFLDPLAAKTVFESGVNITLIPLGIQREASSSFSTMLRWLRATEETPEAVFAKRLLSRLYRLKQTHQRYQHMDTFLGEILGAIASADGHSSVDAKTEVKPLRVKAGGSKSSDGTIVVDEEQGKPVQILKYVDAERYYKLYSQRLGDKNQTAKLGSFNEQTRKWRHP
;
A
#
# COMPACT_ATOMS: atom_id res chain seq x y z
N MET A 1 -50.16 -18.25 72.36
CA MET A 1 -50.54 -17.06 71.57
C MET A 1 -49.38 -16.72 70.65
N LEU A 2 -49.63 -16.48 69.35
CA LEU A 2 -48.57 -16.23 68.38
C LEU A 2 -48.21 -14.74 68.32
N PHE A 3 -46.93 -14.41 68.52
CA PHE A 3 -46.38 -13.11 68.13
C PHE A 3 -46.27 -13.00 66.58
N PRO A 4 -46.39 -11.80 66.00
CA PRO A 4 -46.63 -11.64 64.57
C PRO A 4 -45.36 -11.79 63.72
N ARG A 5 -45.04 -13.04 63.33
CA ARG A 5 -44.00 -13.35 62.34
C ARG A 5 -44.14 -12.59 61.00
N ARG A 6 -45.33 -12.09 60.67
CA ARG A 6 -45.60 -11.37 59.41
C ARG A 6 -44.81 -10.07 59.27
N SER A 7 -44.73 -9.22 60.31
CA SER A 7 -44.08 -7.91 60.18
C SER A 7 -42.56 -8.01 59.98
N PHE A 8 -41.92 -8.98 60.65
CA PHE A 8 -40.48 -9.21 60.49
C PHE A 8 -40.14 -9.81 59.11
N CYS A 9 -40.93 -10.78 58.63
CA CYS A 9 -40.76 -11.31 57.27
C CYS A 9 -40.98 -10.24 56.19
N VAL A 10 -41.99 -9.36 56.34
CA VAL A 10 -42.20 -8.25 55.39
C VAL A 10 -41.02 -7.28 55.39
N ALA A 11 -40.49 -6.90 56.55
CA ALA A 11 -39.33 -6.01 56.65
C ALA A 11 -38.04 -6.62 56.06
N VAL A 12 -37.81 -7.93 56.25
CA VAL A 12 -36.67 -8.63 55.63
C VAL A 12 -36.86 -8.75 54.12
N ILE A 13 -38.08 -9.01 53.63
CA ILE A 13 -38.36 -9.08 52.19
C ILE A 13 -38.24 -7.71 51.52
N THR A 14 -38.68 -6.61 52.15
CA THR A 14 -38.47 -5.26 51.59
C THR A 14 -37.02 -4.82 51.66
N ALA A 15 -36.26 -5.19 52.70
CA ALA A 15 -34.82 -4.94 52.77
C ALA A 15 -34.05 -5.73 51.69
N MET A 16 -34.39 -7.00 51.47
CA MET A 16 -33.81 -7.80 50.38
C MET A 16 -34.24 -7.29 49.00
N ALA A 17 -35.50 -6.88 48.82
CA ALA A 17 -35.96 -6.28 47.57
C ALA A 17 -35.29 -4.92 47.30
N ALA A 18 -35.01 -4.13 48.34
CA ALA A 18 -34.25 -2.88 48.22
C ALA A 18 -32.76 -3.12 47.92
N LEU A 19 -32.15 -4.17 48.49
CA LEU A 19 -30.78 -4.60 48.16
C LEU A 19 -30.69 -5.15 46.72
N VAL A 20 -31.68 -5.93 46.28
CA VAL A 20 -31.77 -6.40 44.89
C VAL A 20 -32.01 -5.23 43.94
N ALA A 21 -32.91 -4.29 44.27
CA ALA A 21 -33.16 -3.08 43.49
C ALA A 21 -31.95 -2.13 43.43
N ALA A 22 -31.19 -2.01 44.53
CA ALA A 22 -29.93 -1.28 44.56
C ALA A 22 -28.84 -1.98 43.73
N SER A 23 -28.79 -3.32 43.74
CA SER A 23 -27.90 -4.09 42.85
C SER A 23 -28.33 -4.06 41.37
N SER A 24 -29.61 -3.82 41.08
CA SER A 24 -30.13 -3.65 39.72
C SER A 24 -30.18 -2.18 39.25
N SER A 25 -29.66 -1.25 40.04
CA SER A 25 -29.53 0.17 39.67
C SER A 25 -28.19 0.51 39.00
N ALA A 26 -27.27 -0.46 38.94
CA ALA A 26 -26.14 -0.45 38.03
C ALA A 26 -26.56 -1.08 36.70
N VAL A 27 -27.29 -0.33 35.87
CA VAL A 27 -27.33 -0.62 34.43
C VAL A 27 -26.00 -0.17 33.86
N GLU A 28 -24.99 -1.04 33.92
CA GLU A 28 -23.83 -0.91 33.03
C GLU A 28 -24.36 -0.99 31.60
N GLY A 29 -24.41 0.17 30.94
CA GLY A 29 -24.81 0.24 29.54
C GLY A 29 -23.85 -0.60 28.69
N SER A 30 -24.38 -1.28 27.67
CA SER A 30 -23.53 -1.94 26.67
C SER A 30 -22.56 -0.92 26.06
N PRO A 31 -21.29 -1.27 25.84
CA PRO A 31 -20.30 -0.33 25.32
C PRO A 31 -20.73 0.21 23.95
N ARG A 32 -20.34 1.45 23.66
CA ARG A 32 -20.63 2.07 22.37
C ARG A 32 -19.81 1.39 21.29
N ARG A 33 -20.49 0.71 20.37
CA ARG A 33 -19.87 -0.06 19.28
C ARG A 33 -19.33 0.89 18.22
N ILE A 34 -18.08 0.69 17.84
CA ILE A 34 -17.37 1.47 16.82
C ILE A 34 -16.92 0.54 15.68
N LEU A 35 -17.13 0.99 14.44
CA LEU A 35 -16.45 0.50 13.24
C LEU A 35 -15.61 1.63 12.65
N TRP A 36 -14.40 1.33 12.21
CA TRP A 36 -13.47 2.29 11.63
C TRP A 36 -13.20 1.99 10.16
N ASP A 37 -13.49 2.93 9.26
CA ASP A 37 -13.07 2.90 7.84
C ASP A 37 -11.89 3.87 7.63
N SER A 38 -10.72 3.35 7.25
CA SER A 38 -9.41 4.03 7.32
C SER A 38 -8.50 3.62 6.16
N ASP A 39 -7.59 4.49 5.74
CA ASP A 39 -6.52 4.17 4.80
C ASP A 39 -5.14 3.92 5.45
N ILE A 40 -5.06 3.86 6.78
CA ILE A 40 -3.96 3.28 7.55
C ILE A 40 -2.63 4.05 7.39
N ASP A 41 -2.70 5.39 7.36
CA ASP A 41 -1.54 6.28 7.38
C ASP A 41 -1.00 6.52 8.83
N THR A 42 0.06 7.30 8.94
CA THR A 42 0.84 7.58 10.14
C THR A 42 0.00 8.25 11.23
N ASP A 43 -0.88 9.16 10.85
CA ASP A 43 -1.79 9.86 11.74
C ASP A 43 -3.04 9.03 12.12
N ASP A 44 -3.52 8.12 11.25
CA ASP A 44 -4.48 7.09 11.63
C ASP A 44 -3.98 6.30 12.85
N PHE A 45 -2.68 5.97 12.93
CA PHE A 45 -2.12 5.22 14.07
C PHE A 45 -2.32 5.99 15.38
N PHE A 46 -2.27 7.32 15.35
CA PHE A 46 -2.45 8.16 16.54
C PHE A 46 -3.89 8.07 17.03
N GLY A 47 -4.87 8.19 16.12
CA GLY A 47 -6.27 7.96 16.45
C GLY A 47 -6.53 6.52 16.92
N PHE A 48 -5.99 5.53 16.20
CA PHE A 48 -6.21 4.11 16.47
C PHE A 48 -5.70 3.73 17.85
N LEU A 49 -4.47 4.09 18.17
CA LEU A 49 -3.89 3.81 19.47
C LEU A 49 -4.53 4.67 20.56
N TYR A 50 -4.99 5.89 20.28
CA TYR A 50 -5.83 6.66 21.21
C TYR A 50 -7.13 5.92 21.56
N LEU A 51 -7.93 5.46 20.59
CA LEU A 51 -9.18 4.72 20.86
C LEU A 51 -8.94 3.40 21.60
N MET A 52 -7.91 2.65 21.21
CA MET A 52 -7.58 1.35 21.81
C MET A 52 -7.15 1.44 23.29
N LYS A 53 -6.79 2.66 23.73
CA LYS A 53 -6.39 3.00 25.09
C LYS A 53 -7.53 3.53 25.97
N LEU A 54 -8.70 3.81 25.40
CA LEU A 54 -9.90 4.19 26.16
C LEU A 54 -10.48 3.01 26.94
N ASN A 55 -11.49 3.30 27.76
CA ASN A 55 -12.17 2.27 28.55
C ASN A 55 -13.02 1.37 27.65
N ARG A 56 -12.70 0.08 27.60
CA ARG A 56 -13.39 -0.91 26.73
C ARG A 56 -14.84 -1.17 27.15
N SER A 57 -15.19 -0.91 28.42
CA SER A 57 -16.60 -0.95 28.89
C SER A 57 -17.42 0.26 28.43
N GLU A 58 -16.77 1.29 27.88
CA GLU A 58 -17.40 2.52 27.41
C GLU A 58 -17.40 2.58 25.86
N PHE A 59 -16.27 2.20 25.25
CA PHE A 59 -16.04 2.21 23.81
C PHE A 59 -15.49 0.87 23.33
N GLU A 60 -16.20 0.22 22.41
CA GLU A 60 -15.80 -1.05 21.84
C GLU A 60 -15.57 -0.90 20.33
N LEU A 61 -14.31 -0.75 19.92
CA LEU A 61 -13.92 -0.97 18.53
C LEU A 61 -14.10 -2.45 18.20
N GLN A 62 -15.02 -2.74 17.29
CA GLN A 62 -15.37 -4.11 16.86
C GLN A 62 -14.82 -4.46 15.47
N ALA A 63 -14.59 -3.45 14.61
CA ALA A 63 -14.13 -3.66 13.25
C ALA A 63 -13.29 -2.51 12.68
N ILE A 64 -12.41 -2.87 11.76
CA ILE A 64 -11.65 -1.97 10.89
C ILE A 64 -11.93 -2.39 9.44
N THR A 65 -12.18 -1.44 8.55
CA THR A 65 -12.20 -1.64 7.10
C THR A 65 -11.16 -0.76 6.44
N ILE A 66 -10.34 -1.38 5.58
CA ILE A 66 -9.23 -0.70 4.91
C ILE A 66 -9.70 -0.15 3.57
N SER A 67 -9.56 1.16 3.39
CA SER A 67 -9.80 1.86 2.13
C SER A 67 -8.50 1.97 1.34
N ALA A 68 -8.24 0.98 0.48
CA ALA A 68 -6.99 0.85 -0.26
C ALA A 68 -6.87 1.81 -1.48
N ASN A 69 -7.83 2.71 -1.65
CA ASN A 69 -7.89 3.72 -2.71
C ASN A 69 -7.28 5.07 -2.26
N ALA A 70 -6.28 5.05 -1.38
CA ALA A 70 -5.71 6.25 -0.76
C ALA A 70 -4.23 6.03 -0.37
N TRP A 71 -3.80 6.46 0.83
CA TRP A 71 -2.38 6.57 1.22
C TRP A 71 -1.63 5.24 1.39
N THR A 72 -2.32 4.12 1.63
CA THR A 72 -1.69 2.78 1.65
C THR A 72 -2.09 1.90 0.48
N ASN A 73 -1.31 0.83 0.28
CA ASN A 73 -1.66 -0.34 -0.50
C ASN A 73 -2.19 -1.48 0.39
N ALA A 74 -3.20 -2.19 -0.10
CA ALA A 74 -3.96 -3.18 0.66
C ALA A 74 -3.10 -4.27 1.34
N GLY A 75 -2.04 -4.76 0.67
CA GLY A 75 -1.18 -5.83 1.17
C GLY A 75 -0.24 -5.42 2.30
N HIS A 76 0.14 -4.15 2.34
CA HIS A 76 0.93 -3.56 3.42
C HIS A 76 0.01 -3.17 4.59
N ALA A 77 -1.08 -2.46 4.33
CA ALA A 77 -2.06 -2.03 5.33
C ALA A 77 -2.68 -3.18 6.13
N VAL A 78 -3.12 -4.28 5.48
CA VAL A 78 -3.69 -5.44 6.21
C VAL A 78 -2.70 -6.06 7.19
N ASN A 79 -1.43 -6.09 6.80
CA ASN A 79 -0.34 -6.62 7.61
C ASN A 79 -0.01 -5.67 8.78
N GLN A 80 -0.04 -4.36 8.54
CA GLN A 80 0.13 -3.30 9.54
C GLN A 80 -0.95 -3.39 10.62
N VAL A 81 -2.23 -3.48 10.22
CA VAL A 81 -3.36 -3.63 11.13
C VAL A 81 -3.23 -4.91 11.96
N TYR A 82 -2.82 -6.04 11.37
CA TYR A 82 -2.62 -7.27 12.15
C TYR A 82 -1.45 -7.19 13.13
N ASP A 83 -0.37 -6.50 12.79
CA ASP A 83 0.76 -6.31 13.71
C ASP A 83 0.39 -5.34 14.86
N LEU A 84 -0.41 -4.30 14.59
CA LEU A 84 -0.98 -3.37 15.56
C LEU A 84 -2.04 -4.03 16.49
N LEU A 85 -2.98 -4.79 15.94
CA LEU A 85 -3.99 -5.51 16.72
C LEU A 85 -3.35 -6.55 17.64
N TYR A 86 -2.34 -7.27 17.15
CA TYR A 86 -1.59 -8.21 17.97
C TYR A 86 -0.81 -7.51 19.09
N MET A 87 -0.21 -6.34 18.83
CA MET A 87 0.41 -5.50 19.86
C MET A 87 -0.57 -5.18 20.99
N MET A 88 -1.78 -4.73 20.65
CA MET A 88 -2.81 -4.34 21.62
C MET A 88 -3.58 -5.51 22.25
N GLY A 89 -3.24 -6.75 21.90
CA GLY A 89 -3.93 -7.95 22.35
C GLY A 89 -5.39 -8.02 21.89
N ARG A 90 -5.67 -7.56 20.66
CA ARG A 90 -7.01 -7.36 20.09
C ARG A 90 -7.22 -8.05 18.74
N ASP A 91 -6.69 -9.26 18.59
CA ASP A 91 -6.92 -10.12 17.42
C ASP A 91 -8.42 -10.47 17.21
N ASP A 92 -9.31 -10.16 18.16
CA ASP A 92 -10.78 -10.27 18.07
C ASP A 92 -11.44 -9.26 17.11
N ILE A 93 -10.80 -8.12 16.83
CA ILE A 93 -11.36 -7.08 15.96
C ILE A 93 -11.46 -7.59 14.51
N ALA A 94 -12.65 -7.49 13.91
CA ALA A 94 -12.82 -7.87 12.50
C ALA A 94 -12.06 -6.90 11.58
N VAL A 95 -11.41 -7.41 10.53
CA VAL A 95 -10.66 -6.57 9.57
C VAL A 95 -11.10 -6.93 8.16
N GLY A 96 -11.66 -5.94 7.46
CA GLY A 96 -12.11 -6.07 6.07
C GLY A 96 -11.18 -5.32 5.12
N VAL A 97 -10.82 -5.91 3.99
CA VAL A 97 -9.89 -5.30 3.01
C VAL A 97 -10.53 -5.24 1.64
N GLY A 98 -10.70 -4.00 1.13
CA GLY A 98 -11.22 -3.74 -0.22
C GLY A 98 -12.48 -4.54 -0.58
N GLY A 99 -12.64 -4.87 -1.86
CA GLY A 99 -13.70 -5.76 -2.28
C GLY A 99 -13.57 -6.25 -3.72
N GLU A 100 -13.96 -7.50 -3.89
CA GLU A 100 -13.75 -8.34 -5.05
C GLU A 100 -14.95 -8.39 -6.03
N GLY A 101 -16.04 -7.69 -5.73
CA GLY A 101 -17.18 -7.56 -6.65
C GLY A 101 -16.90 -6.59 -7.81
N GLY A 102 -17.83 -6.51 -8.76
CA GLY A 102 -17.79 -5.51 -9.84
C GLY A 102 -19.01 -4.60 -9.88
N ILE A 103 -18.88 -3.42 -10.48
CA ILE A 103 -20.00 -2.56 -10.86
C ILE A 103 -20.28 -2.75 -12.35
N LEU A 104 -21.51 -3.13 -12.68
CA LEU A 104 -21.96 -3.33 -14.06
C LEU A 104 -22.11 -2.02 -14.83
N GLU A 105 -22.18 -2.13 -16.15
CA GLU A 105 -22.26 -0.98 -17.06
C GLU A 105 -23.47 -0.05 -16.85
N ASN A 106 -24.55 -0.58 -16.29
CA ASN A 106 -25.77 0.14 -15.88
C ASN A 106 -25.71 0.72 -14.45
N GLY A 107 -24.59 0.54 -13.74
CA GLY A 107 -24.43 0.94 -12.33
C GLY A 107 -25.02 -0.03 -11.31
N SER A 108 -25.42 -1.25 -11.70
CA SER A 108 -25.76 -2.28 -10.71
C SER A 108 -24.51 -2.74 -9.96
N ILE A 109 -24.47 -2.51 -8.66
CA ILE A 109 -23.39 -2.95 -7.75
C ILE A 109 -23.60 -4.43 -7.43
N LEU A 110 -22.60 -5.28 -7.69
CA LEU A 110 -22.64 -6.70 -7.36
C LEU A 110 -22.19 -6.95 -5.90
N PRO A 111 -22.44 -8.14 -5.32
CA PRO A 111 -21.94 -8.47 -3.99
C PRO A 111 -20.42 -8.35 -3.87
N ASN A 112 -19.95 -7.93 -2.68
CA ASN A 112 -18.54 -7.79 -2.31
C ASN A 112 -17.73 -6.72 -3.09
N VAL A 113 -18.33 -5.76 -3.82
CA VAL A 113 -17.59 -4.60 -4.39
C VAL A 113 -17.00 -3.75 -3.27
N GLY A 114 -15.74 -3.31 -3.33
CA GLY A 114 -15.14 -2.51 -2.24
C GLY A 114 -13.92 -1.70 -2.69
N GLY A 115 -13.47 -0.80 -1.83
CA GLY A 115 -12.64 0.37 -2.19
C GLY A 115 -11.18 0.09 -2.53
N TYR A 116 -10.95 -0.63 -3.64
CA TYR A 116 -9.65 -0.62 -4.33
C TYR A 116 -9.53 0.52 -5.35
N LEU A 117 -10.67 1.04 -5.85
CA LEU A 117 -10.79 2.07 -6.88
C LEU A 117 -12.00 2.96 -6.54
N PRO A 118 -12.05 4.22 -6.98
CA PRO A 118 -13.21 5.08 -6.75
C PRO A 118 -14.43 4.56 -7.50
N VAL A 119 -15.64 4.78 -6.96
CA VAL A 119 -16.91 4.23 -7.51
C VAL A 119 -17.11 4.56 -9.00
N ILE A 120 -16.61 5.71 -9.46
CA ILE A 120 -16.71 6.13 -10.87
C ILE A 120 -15.88 5.26 -11.83
N ASP A 121 -14.66 4.88 -11.44
CA ASP A 121 -13.73 4.12 -12.28
C ASP A 121 -13.87 2.59 -12.06
N GLN A 122 -14.62 2.15 -11.04
CA GLN A 122 -14.95 0.73 -10.83
C GLN A 122 -15.75 0.11 -12.00
N GLY A 123 -15.26 -1.04 -12.46
CA GLY A 123 -15.90 -1.92 -13.45
C GLY A 123 -16.04 -3.35 -12.93
N MET A 124 -15.80 -4.34 -13.80
CA MET A 124 -15.91 -5.78 -13.48
C MET A 124 -14.61 -6.41 -12.93
N SER A 125 -13.57 -5.62 -12.74
CA SER A 125 -12.26 -6.05 -12.22
C SER A 125 -11.73 -5.02 -11.21
N THR A 126 -10.71 -5.41 -10.43
CA THR A 126 -9.99 -4.53 -9.51
C THR A 126 -8.74 -3.89 -10.14
N GLY A 127 -8.50 -4.08 -11.43
CA GLY A 127 -7.58 -3.27 -12.23
C GLY A 127 -8.34 -2.11 -12.91
N GLY A 128 -7.70 -0.94 -13.01
CA GLY A 128 -8.30 0.29 -13.50
C GLY A 128 -7.40 1.52 -13.29
N SER A 129 -7.80 2.65 -13.88
CA SER A 129 -7.08 3.93 -13.79
C SER A 129 -7.00 4.47 -12.36
N CYS A 130 -5.96 5.25 -12.04
CA CYS A 130 -5.74 5.83 -10.71
C CYS A 130 -6.10 7.32 -10.62
N ARG A 131 -7.15 7.76 -11.34
CA ARG A 131 -7.60 9.16 -11.52
C ARG A 131 -7.32 10.11 -10.35
N TYR A 132 -7.82 9.79 -9.16
CA TYR A 132 -7.61 10.59 -7.95
C TYR A 132 -6.38 10.15 -7.16
N ARG A 133 -6.12 8.84 -7.10
CA ARG A 133 -5.03 8.24 -6.32
C ARG A 133 -3.61 8.60 -6.83
N GLN A 134 -3.48 9.12 -8.05
CA GLN A 134 -2.22 9.73 -8.54
C GLN A 134 -1.81 11.01 -7.81
N ALA A 135 -2.72 11.65 -7.07
CA ALA A 135 -2.38 12.78 -6.21
C ALA A 135 -1.59 12.37 -4.95
N ILE A 136 -1.50 11.08 -4.66
CA ILE A 136 -0.64 10.56 -3.60
C ILE A 136 0.63 10.03 -4.28
N PRO A 137 1.83 10.56 -3.94
CA PRO A 137 3.08 10.08 -4.52
C PRO A 137 3.26 8.56 -4.29
N VAL A 138 3.90 7.88 -5.25
CA VAL A 138 4.07 6.42 -5.19
C VAL A 138 5.35 6.02 -4.45
N GLY A 139 6.41 6.81 -4.61
CA GLY A 139 7.71 6.62 -3.94
C GLY A 139 7.82 7.42 -2.65
N ALA A 140 9.01 7.99 -2.40
CA ALA A 140 9.33 8.80 -1.23
C ALA A 140 8.35 9.98 -1.05
N GLY A 141 8.03 10.31 0.21
CA GLY A 141 6.99 11.27 0.58
C GLY A 141 5.57 10.81 0.23
N GLY A 142 5.36 9.50 0.14
CA GLY A 142 4.11 8.90 -0.35
C GLY A 142 3.97 7.41 0.01
N ARG A 143 3.26 6.65 -0.81
CA ARG A 143 2.78 5.29 -0.46
C ARG A 143 3.89 4.32 -0.03
N LEU A 144 5.07 4.37 -0.64
CA LEU A 144 6.23 3.58 -0.20
C LEU A 144 6.55 3.80 1.29
N ASP A 145 6.63 5.06 1.68
CA ASP A 145 7.02 5.46 3.03
C ASP A 145 5.95 5.04 4.04
N ILE A 146 4.68 5.22 3.69
CA ILE A 146 3.53 4.87 4.54
C ILE A 146 3.36 3.35 4.66
N ASP A 147 3.42 2.60 3.55
CA ASP A 147 3.29 1.13 3.51
C ASP A 147 4.38 0.41 4.34
N ALA A 148 5.58 1.00 4.41
CA ALA A 148 6.67 0.53 5.26
C ALA A 148 6.62 1.14 6.68
N ASN A 149 5.87 2.23 6.87
CA ASN A 149 6.05 3.22 7.93
C ASN A 149 7.53 3.53 8.15
N TYR A 150 8.24 3.96 7.11
CA TYR A 150 9.69 4.23 7.13
C TYR A 150 10.54 3.02 7.60
N GLY A 151 10.03 1.80 7.42
CA GLY A 151 10.59 0.54 7.93
C GLY A 151 10.27 0.23 9.41
N LEU A 152 9.73 1.21 10.15
CA LEU A 152 9.39 1.08 11.57
C LEU A 152 8.39 -0.05 11.82
N ARG A 153 7.49 -0.33 10.87
CA ARG A 153 6.51 -1.42 10.98
C ARG A 153 7.17 -2.77 11.27
N LYS A 154 8.23 -3.13 10.52
CA LYS A 154 9.00 -4.38 10.76
C LYS A 154 9.98 -4.27 11.93
N ALA A 155 10.50 -3.08 12.19
CA ALA A 155 11.44 -2.82 13.27
C ALA A 155 10.80 -2.97 14.67
N PHE A 156 9.57 -2.50 14.82
CA PHE A 156 8.93 -2.28 16.12
C PHE A 156 7.74 -3.21 16.37
N LEU A 157 6.78 -3.30 15.43
CA LEU A 157 5.51 -3.96 15.71
C LEU A 157 5.65 -5.49 15.82
N PRO A 158 4.99 -6.13 16.79
CA PRO A 158 5.02 -7.58 16.95
C PRO A 158 4.28 -8.31 15.82
N GLN A 159 4.82 -9.47 15.41
CA GLN A 159 4.17 -10.30 14.41
C GLN A 159 3.20 -11.30 15.06
N GLY A 160 1.90 -11.04 14.91
CA GLY A 160 0.85 -11.96 15.33
C GLY A 160 0.72 -13.20 14.45
N LYS A 161 0.03 -14.23 14.97
CA LYS A 161 -0.35 -15.44 14.20
C LYS A 161 -1.36 -15.14 13.09
N ARG A 162 -2.16 -14.09 13.26
CA ARG A 162 -3.07 -13.58 12.24
C ARG A 162 -2.25 -13.04 11.06
N GLY A 163 -2.76 -13.24 9.85
CA GLY A 163 -2.07 -12.88 8.61
C GLY A 163 -3.03 -12.96 7.43
N TYR A 164 -2.71 -12.24 6.36
CA TYR A 164 -3.46 -12.32 5.11
C TYR A 164 -3.45 -13.76 4.56
N ASN A 165 -4.58 -14.20 4.01
CA ASN A 165 -4.69 -15.48 3.31
C ASN A 165 -5.65 -15.33 2.11
N PRO A 166 -5.21 -15.60 0.87
CA PRO A 166 -6.03 -15.38 -0.31
C PRO A 166 -7.34 -16.16 -0.25
N LEU A 167 -8.43 -15.55 -0.75
CA LEU A 167 -9.82 -16.05 -0.66
C LEU A 167 -10.39 -16.26 0.76
N GLN A 168 -9.63 -16.01 1.84
CA GLN A 168 -10.10 -16.12 3.22
C GLN A 168 -10.08 -14.80 4.00
N GLN A 169 -9.33 -13.80 3.52
CA GLN A 169 -9.39 -12.44 4.03
C GLN A 169 -10.81 -11.89 3.85
N PRO A 170 -11.50 -11.45 4.92
CA PRO A 170 -12.78 -10.75 4.78
C PRO A 170 -12.62 -9.47 3.96
N THR A 171 -13.58 -9.22 3.08
CA THR A 171 -13.72 -7.94 2.35
C THR A 171 -14.28 -6.85 3.27
N ALA A 172 -14.07 -5.58 2.92
CA ALA A 172 -14.64 -4.46 3.64
C ALA A 172 -16.18 -4.56 3.73
N GLN A 173 -16.86 -4.94 2.63
CA GLN A 173 -18.31 -5.10 2.63
C GLN A 173 -18.80 -6.22 3.53
N GLN A 174 -18.10 -7.36 3.61
CA GLN A 174 -18.50 -8.45 4.50
C GLN A 174 -18.46 -7.99 5.96
N VAL A 175 -17.41 -7.28 6.36
CA VAL A 175 -17.26 -6.75 7.73
C VAL A 175 -18.28 -5.65 8.03
N LEU A 176 -18.52 -4.72 7.09
CA LEU A 176 -19.57 -3.71 7.21
C LEU A 176 -20.96 -4.34 7.38
N ILE A 177 -21.33 -5.29 6.50
CA ILE A 177 -22.63 -5.97 6.55
C ILE A 177 -22.79 -6.74 7.86
N GLU A 178 -21.79 -7.53 8.26
CA GLU A 178 -21.82 -8.31 9.49
C GLU A 178 -22.05 -7.38 10.70
N LYS A 179 -21.15 -6.42 10.94
CA LYS A 179 -21.16 -5.60 12.17
C LYS A 179 -22.29 -4.59 12.20
N ILE A 180 -22.69 -4.01 11.08
CA ILE A 180 -23.84 -3.09 11.04
C ILE A 180 -25.15 -3.89 11.20
N SER A 181 -25.23 -5.16 10.77
CA SER A 181 -26.45 -5.98 10.95
C SER A 181 -26.72 -6.38 12.41
N GLU A 182 -25.69 -6.53 13.24
CA GLU A 182 -25.77 -6.93 14.64
C GLU A 182 -26.54 -5.94 15.54
N GLY A 183 -26.62 -4.66 15.16
CA GLY A 183 -27.34 -3.63 15.92
C GLY A 183 -26.75 -2.23 15.75
N PRO A 184 -27.15 -1.26 16.59
CA PRO A 184 -26.67 0.11 16.55
C PRO A 184 -25.14 0.19 16.64
N ILE A 185 -24.53 1.02 15.80
CA ILE A 185 -23.07 1.21 15.71
C ILE A 185 -22.72 2.63 15.24
N THR A 186 -21.61 3.17 15.74
CA THR A 186 -21.03 4.42 15.27
C THR A 186 -19.91 4.11 14.26
N VAL A 187 -19.84 4.88 13.17
CA VAL A 187 -18.77 4.74 12.16
C VAL A 187 -17.79 5.90 12.26
N PHE A 188 -16.51 5.58 12.36
CA PHE A 188 -15.39 6.53 12.26
C PHE A 188 -14.82 6.41 10.85
N MET A 189 -14.68 7.54 10.16
CA MET A 189 -14.16 7.62 8.81
C MET A 189 -12.95 8.53 8.79
N THR A 190 -11.81 7.95 8.51
CA THR A 190 -10.52 8.63 8.33
C THR A 190 -9.91 8.38 6.97
N GLY A 191 -10.38 7.36 6.24
CA GLY A 191 -9.97 7.11 4.86
C GLY A 191 -11.00 7.56 3.81
N THR A 192 -10.67 7.30 2.55
CA THR A 192 -11.56 7.61 1.42
C THR A 192 -12.88 6.84 1.51
N HIS A 193 -13.99 7.54 1.26
CA HIS A 193 -15.34 7.12 1.66
C HIS A 193 -15.95 5.95 0.84
N THR A 194 -15.18 5.35 -0.06
CA THR A 194 -15.60 4.35 -1.04
C THR A 194 -16.30 3.15 -0.39
N ASN A 195 -15.72 2.57 0.68
CA ASN A 195 -16.28 1.39 1.35
C ASN A 195 -17.69 1.65 1.91
N LEU A 196 -17.86 2.72 2.70
CA LEU A 196 -19.17 3.05 3.27
C LEU A 196 -20.15 3.56 2.21
N GLY A 197 -19.70 4.31 1.20
CA GLY A 197 -20.54 4.74 0.08
C GLY A 197 -21.17 3.57 -0.67
N ILE A 198 -20.35 2.57 -1.06
CA ILE A 198 -20.83 1.33 -1.68
C ILE A 198 -21.80 0.58 -0.76
N PHE A 199 -21.48 0.50 0.53
CA PHE A 199 -22.34 -0.17 1.51
C PHE A 199 -23.72 0.48 1.59
N LEU A 200 -23.79 1.82 1.68
CA LEU A 200 -25.05 2.57 1.78
C LEU A 200 -25.90 2.45 0.51
N MET A 201 -25.26 2.47 -0.67
CA MET A 201 -25.94 2.27 -1.95
C MET A 201 -26.50 0.85 -2.10
N SER A 202 -25.80 -0.17 -1.58
CA SER A 202 -26.14 -1.59 -1.77
C SER A 202 -27.04 -2.15 -0.65
N ASN A 203 -26.91 -1.63 0.57
CA ASN A 203 -27.59 -2.11 1.78
C ASN A 203 -28.40 -1.00 2.49
N PRO A 204 -29.27 -0.24 1.79
CA PRO A 204 -29.98 0.91 2.38
C PRO A 204 -30.90 0.55 3.55
N HIS A 205 -31.26 -0.74 3.68
CA HIS A 205 -32.07 -1.26 4.79
C HIS A 205 -31.29 -1.43 6.11
N LEU A 206 -29.94 -1.51 6.05
CA LEU A 206 -29.07 -1.57 7.23
C LEU A 206 -28.65 -0.19 7.74
N LYS A 207 -28.74 0.85 6.90
CA LYS A 207 -28.44 2.25 7.23
C LYS A 207 -29.00 2.70 8.59
N LYS A 208 -30.21 2.25 8.95
CA LYS A 208 -30.90 2.56 10.22
C LYS A 208 -30.15 2.10 11.49
N ASN A 209 -29.17 1.21 11.35
CA ASN A 209 -28.33 0.71 12.44
C ASN A 209 -27.06 1.56 12.61
N ILE A 210 -26.76 2.50 11.71
CA ILE A 210 -25.67 3.46 11.92
C ILE A 210 -26.25 4.64 12.70
N GLU A 211 -25.77 4.83 13.94
CA GLU A 211 -26.24 5.89 14.83
C GLU A 211 -25.68 7.26 14.43
N HIS A 212 -24.38 7.29 14.11
CA HIS A 212 -23.63 8.51 13.81
C HIS A 212 -22.42 8.17 12.93
N ILE A 213 -22.00 9.11 12.07
CA ILE A 213 -20.75 9.03 11.32
C ILE A 213 -19.87 10.21 11.71
N TYR A 214 -18.65 9.92 12.15
CA TYR A 214 -17.61 10.92 12.39
C TYR A 214 -16.62 10.88 11.23
N ILE A 215 -16.39 12.03 10.59
CA ILE A 215 -15.58 12.13 9.38
C ILE A 215 -14.40 13.06 9.65
N MET A 216 -13.17 12.57 9.47
CA MET A 216 -12.03 13.43 9.16
C MET A 216 -12.04 13.67 7.64
N GLY A 217 -12.10 14.93 7.23
CA GLY A 217 -11.95 15.29 5.82
C GLY A 217 -12.68 16.57 5.40
N GLY A 218 -12.42 16.99 4.17
CA GLY A 218 -12.94 18.22 3.58
C GLY A 218 -12.27 19.50 4.09
N GLY A 219 -12.38 20.59 3.31
CA GLY A 219 -11.98 21.94 3.69
C GLY A 219 -13.14 22.90 3.41
N VAL A 220 -13.92 23.25 4.44
CA VAL A 220 -15.21 23.94 4.28
C VAL A 220 -15.02 25.43 4.13
N ARG A 221 -14.31 26.05 5.07
CA ARG A 221 -13.95 27.48 5.16
C ARG A 221 -12.45 27.70 5.25
N SER A 222 -11.64 26.64 5.45
CA SER A 222 -10.17 26.74 5.51
C SER A 222 -9.61 27.54 4.34
N SER A 223 -8.53 28.29 4.58
CA SER A 223 -7.91 29.19 3.60
C SER A 223 -6.38 29.11 3.60
N ASN A 224 -5.81 28.16 4.34
CA ASN A 224 -4.36 28.02 4.51
C ASN A 224 -3.98 26.60 4.99
N PRO A 225 -3.68 25.66 4.07
CA PRO A 225 -3.19 24.33 4.42
C PRO A 225 -1.66 24.22 4.48
N THR A 226 -0.91 24.90 3.61
CA THR A 226 0.58 24.89 3.58
C THR A 226 1.16 26.22 3.07
N GLY A 227 2.38 26.57 3.51
CA GLY A 227 3.04 27.85 3.18
C GLY A 227 3.81 27.85 1.86
N CYS A 228 4.06 29.03 1.28
CA CYS A 228 4.70 29.19 -0.05
C CYS A 228 5.94 30.12 -0.07
N CYS A 229 6.83 29.88 -1.04
CA CYS A 229 8.09 30.62 -1.27
C CYS A 229 8.27 31.05 -2.75
N PRO A 230 8.43 32.36 -3.08
CA PRO A 230 8.58 32.83 -4.47
C PRO A 230 10.02 32.83 -5.01
N LYS A 231 10.18 32.74 -6.34
CA LYS A 231 11.46 32.59 -7.08
C LYS A 231 12.59 33.63 -6.84
N ASN A 232 12.34 34.73 -6.14
CA ASN A 232 13.33 35.78 -5.87
C ASN A 232 13.70 35.90 -4.37
N SER A 233 13.29 34.94 -3.52
CA SER A 233 13.75 34.90 -2.13
C SER A 233 15.23 34.47 -2.03
N SER A 234 15.97 35.07 -1.09
CA SER A 234 17.30 34.61 -0.69
C SER A 234 17.25 33.20 -0.09
N SER A 235 18.43 32.63 0.22
CA SER A 235 18.63 31.27 0.78
C SER A 235 18.13 31.07 2.23
N SER A 236 17.05 31.75 2.60
CA SER A 236 16.40 31.80 3.90
C SER A 236 14.94 32.19 3.70
N CYS A 237 14.20 31.44 2.87
CA CYS A 237 12.79 31.76 2.65
C CYS A 237 12.01 31.52 3.94
N VAL A 238 11.32 32.56 4.41
CA VAL A 238 10.33 32.44 5.49
C VAL A 238 8.97 32.27 4.81
N PRO A 239 8.20 31.19 5.09
CA PRO A 239 6.90 30.99 4.48
C PRO A 239 5.95 32.14 4.77
N GLN A 240 5.15 32.50 3.77
CA GLN A 240 4.01 33.38 3.95
C GLN A 240 2.72 32.73 3.43
N GLN A 241 1.61 33.22 3.96
CA GLN A 241 0.26 32.69 3.80
C GLN A 241 -0.23 32.80 2.34
N CYS A 242 -0.46 31.67 1.67
CA CYS A 242 -0.89 31.60 0.26
C CYS A 242 -1.58 30.24 -0.01
N GLY A 243 -2.90 30.19 -0.22
CA GLY A 243 -3.60 28.94 -0.54
C GLY A 243 -5.10 29.10 -0.87
N ASP A 244 -5.77 27.99 -1.21
CA ASP A 244 -7.24 27.84 -1.10
C ASP A 244 -7.56 26.79 -0.02
N ARG A 245 -8.70 26.09 -0.09
CA ARG A 245 -9.26 25.31 1.02
C ARG A 245 -8.69 23.90 1.20
N GLY A 246 -8.04 23.35 0.18
CA GLY A 246 -7.67 21.94 0.08
C GLY A 246 -6.18 21.62 0.33
N ASN A 247 -5.86 20.41 0.79
CA ASN A 247 -4.49 19.97 1.13
C ASN A 247 -3.76 19.16 0.04
N ILE A 248 -4.36 18.98 -1.16
CA ILE A 248 -3.79 18.15 -2.23
C ILE A 248 -2.63 18.85 -2.94
N PHE A 249 -1.44 18.80 -2.32
CA PHE A 249 -0.26 19.55 -2.73
C PHE A 249 0.26 19.19 -4.14
N THR A 250 0.13 17.95 -4.58
CA THR A 250 0.52 17.51 -5.94
C THR A 250 -0.37 18.06 -7.05
N ASP A 251 -1.62 18.37 -6.73
CA ASP A 251 -2.70 18.66 -7.69
C ASP A 251 -3.23 20.10 -7.61
N TYR A 252 -2.67 20.91 -6.71
CA TYR A 252 -3.08 22.29 -6.42
C TYR A 252 -3.29 23.17 -7.67
N HIS A 253 -2.54 22.93 -8.75
CA HIS A 253 -2.69 23.69 -10.00
C HIS A 253 -3.93 23.31 -10.85
N ALA A 254 -4.55 22.16 -10.61
CA ALA A 254 -5.79 21.71 -11.23
C ALA A 254 -6.99 21.80 -10.26
N ASN A 255 -6.81 21.37 -9.01
CA ASN A 255 -7.82 21.39 -7.95
C ASN A 255 -7.23 21.80 -6.58
N PRO A 256 -7.33 23.10 -6.23
CA PRO A 256 -6.84 23.62 -4.95
C PRO A 256 -7.87 23.55 -3.80
N TYR A 257 -9.06 22.98 -4.02
CA TYR A 257 -10.20 23.09 -3.09
C TYR A 257 -10.45 21.85 -2.24
N ALA A 258 -10.03 20.68 -2.73
CA ALA A 258 -10.39 19.41 -2.14
C ALA A 258 -9.35 18.90 -1.13
N GLU A 259 -9.82 18.00 -0.27
CA GLU A 259 -9.01 17.32 0.75
C GLU A 259 -8.90 15.85 0.35
N PHE A 260 -7.77 15.21 0.62
CA PHE A 260 -7.43 13.84 0.16
C PHE A 260 -8.55 12.80 0.36
N ASN A 261 -9.16 12.70 1.54
CA ASN A 261 -10.17 11.71 1.87
C ASN A 261 -11.49 11.90 1.12
N ILE A 262 -11.87 13.15 0.84
CA ILE A 262 -13.03 13.46 0.01
C ILE A 262 -12.68 13.38 -1.50
N PHE A 263 -11.45 13.72 -1.89
CA PHE A 263 -10.97 13.69 -3.28
C PHE A 263 -10.73 12.29 -3.82
N GLY A 264 -10.30 11.35 -2.98
CA GLY A 264 -10.06 9.97 -3.42
C GLY A 264 -11.31 9.26 -3.96
N ASP A 265 -12.50 9.66 -3.51
CA ASP A 265 -13.79 9.29 -4.13
C ASP A 265 -14.91 10.30 -3.83
N PRO A 266 -15.02 11.39 -4.64
CA PRO A 266 -15.99 12.46 -4.39
C PRO A 266 -17.44 12.00 -4.48
N PHE A 267 -17.70 10.96 -5.29
CA PHE A 267 -19.04 10.42 -5.45
C PHE A 267 -19.43 9.60 -4.23
N ALA A 268 -18.56 8.74 -3.69
CA ALA A 268 -18.83 8.02 -2.46
C ALA A 268 -18.94 8.97 -1.25
N ALA A 269 -18.08 9.98 -1.16
CA ALA A 269 -18.18 11.00 -0.10
C ALA A 269 -19.51 11.76 -0.16
N TYR A 270 -20.00 12.10 -1.36
CA TYR A 270 -21.35 12.63 -1.54
C TYR A 270 -22.43 11.66 -1.05
N GLN A 271 -22.37 10.36 -1.39
CA GLN A 271 -23.37 9.37 -0.93
C GLN A 271 -23.39 9.22 0.61
N VAL A 272 -22.22 9.28 1.25
CA VAL A 272 -22.10 9.23 2.72
C VAL A 272 -22.68 10.49 3.35
N ILE A 273 -22.31 11.69 2.87
CA ILE A 273 -22.80 12.96 3.42
C ILE A 273 -24.31 13.12 3.20
N HIS A 274 -24.81 12.74 2.02
CA HIS A 274 -26.25 12.73 1.70
C HIS A 274 -27.03 11.54 2.26
N SER A 275 -26.39 10.69 3.07
CA SER A 275 -27.03 9.51 3.65
C SER A 275 -28.25 9.85 4.51
N ARG A 276 -28.29 11.02 5.16
CA ARG A 276 -29.23 11.39 6.25
C ARG A 276 -29.03 10.56 7.54
N ILE A 277 -27.82 10.07 7.79
CA ILE A 277 -27.37 9.67 9.13
C ILE A 277 -26.84 10.96 9.82
N PRO A 278 -26.90 11.11 11.15
CA PRO A 278 -26.19 12.16 11.86
C PRO A 278 -24.69 12.16 11.54
N ILE A 279 -24.14 13.32 11.17
CA ILE A 279 -22.74 13.49 10.79
C ILE A 279 -22.09 14.57 11.65
N THR A 280 -20.91 14.24 12.16
CA THR A 280 -19.94 15.23 12.63
C THR A 280 -18.76 15.27 11.67
N LEU A 281 -18.48 16.44 11.12
CA LEU A 281 -17.35 16.67 10.21
C LEU A 281 -16.23 17.39 10.96
N VAL A 282 -15.02 16.86 10.84
CA VAL A 282 -13.77 17.42 11.37
C VAL A 282 -12.88 17.77 10.17
N PRO A 283 -13.07 18.97 9.59
CA PRO A 283 -12.39 19.40 8.37
C PRO A 283 -10.99 19.96 8.65
N LEU A 284 -10.27 20.27 7.57
CA LEU A 284 -9.06 21.09 7.57
C LEU A 284 -9.23 22.42 8.33
N ASP A 285 -10.44 23.00 8.36
CA ASP A 285 -10.72 24.22 9.13
C ASP A 285 -10.33 24.09 10.61
N ALA A 286 -10.66 22.94 11.22
CA ALA A 286 -10.40 22.69 12.63
C ALA A 286 -9.00 22.12 12.86
N THR A 287 -8.56 21.16 12.04
CA THR A 287 -7.26 20.50 12.20
C THR A 287 -6.10 21.45 11.93
N ASN A 288 -6.24 22.41 10.99
CA ASN A 288 -5.24 23.46 10.76
C ASN A 288 -5.03 24.41 11.97
N THR A 289 -5.87 24.30 13.01
CA THR A 289 -5.70 25.06 14.27
C THR A 289 -4.99 24.27 15.38
N ILE A 290 -4.64 23.00 15.13
CA ILE A 290 -3.88 22.11 16.02
C ILE A 290 -2.64 21.51 15.30
N PRO A 291 -1.67 22.33 14.88
CA PRO A 291 -0.40 21.86 14.33
C PRO A 291 0.41 21.13 15.40
N ILE A 292 1.11 20.07 15.01
CA ILE A 292 2.08 19.37 15.85
C ILE A 292 3.30 20.29 16.03
N ASN A 293 3.20 21.21 17.00
CA ASN A 293 4.26 22.19 17.28
C ASN A 293 5.43 21.57 18.07
N GLU A 294 6.55 22.30 18.11
CA GLU A 294 7.78 21.88 18.79
C GLU A 294 7.54 21.53 20.26
N ALA A 295 6.75 22.34 21.00
CA ALA A 295 6.43 22.09 22.41
C ALA A 295 5.63 20.79 22.63
N PHE A 296 4.70 20.46 21.73
CA PHE A 296 4.02 19.17 21.75
C PHE A 296 4.96 18.01 21.40
N PHE A 297 5.81 18.16 20.37
CA PHE A 297 6.76 17.13 19.95
C PHE A 297 7.74 16.80 21.09
N ASP A 298 8.31 17.83 21.71
CA ASP A 298 9.20 17.76 22.87
C ASP A 298 8.56 17.07 24.08
N GLU A 299 7.30 17.35 24.38
CA GLU A 299 6.59 16.68 25.48
C GLU A 299 6.23 15.25 25.07
N PHE A 300 5.87 14.98 23.81
CA PHE A 300 5.58 13.63 23.34
C PHE A 300 6.84 12.74 23.39
N GLU A 301 8.02 13.27 23.09
CA GLU A 301 9.30 12.55 23.26
C GLU A 301 9.48 12.08 24.71
N LYS A 302 9.17 12.94 25.68
CA LYS A 302 9.21 12.66 27.12
C LYS A 302 8.07 11.73 27.60
N SER A 303 7.11 11.39 26.72
CA SER A 303 5.84 10.76 27.05
C SER A 303 5.71 9.29 26.62
N GLN A 304 6.83 8.63 26.35
CA GLN A 304 6.90 7.31 25.72
C GLN A 304 6.87 6.12 26.72
N ASP A 305 6.05 6.22 27.77
CA ASP A 305 5.93 5.22 28.85
C ASP A 305 5.38 3.84 28.41
N THR A 306 4.82 3.77 27.20
CA THR A 306 4.10 2.61 26.66
C THR A 306 4.53 2.30 25.22
N TYR A 307 4.38 1.04 24.78
CA TYR A 307 4.80 0.64 23.43
C TYR A 307 4.00 1.35 22.33
N GLU A 308 2.71 1.56 22.55
CA GLU A 308 1.85 2.33 21.66
C GLU A 308 2.28 3.81 21.57
N ALA A 309 2.67 4.45 22.68
CA ALA A 309 3.21 5.81 22.66
C ALA A 309 4.56 5.88 21.93
N GLN A 310 5.45 4.90 22.15
CA GLN A 310 6.72 4.77 21.45
C GLN A 310 6.53 4.59 19.94
N TYR A 311 5.58 3.76 19.51
CA TYR A 311 5.31 3.54 18.09
C TYR A 311 4.77 4.81 17.42
N CYS A 312 3.78 5.49 18.05
CA CYS A 312 3.29 6.78 17.57
C CYS A 312 4.42 7.81 17.46
N PHE A 313 5.22 8.00 18.52
CA PHE A 313 6.29 8.98 18.52
C PHE A 313 7.40 8.65 17.51
N GLN A 314 7.81 7.39 17.37
CA GLN A 314 8.84 7.01 16.40
C GLN A 314 8.33 7.19 14.95
N SER A 315 7.05 6.93 14.68
CA SER A 315 6.44 7.20 13.37
C SER A 315 6.41 8.71 13.09
N LEU A 316 6.00 9.50 14.09
CA LEU A 316 5.98 10.96 14.03
C LEU A 316 7.39 11.56 13.84
N LYS A 317 8.39 11.03 14.54
CA LYS A 317 9.79 11.44 14.41
C LYS A 317 10.30 11.16 13.00
N MET A 318 10.01 10.00 12.41
CA MET A 318 10.38 9.75 11.00
C MET A 318 9.68 10.72 10.06
N ALA A 319 8.37 10.92 10.17
CA ALA A 319 7.66 11.92 9.35
C ALA A 319 8.26 13.35 9.50
N ARG A 320 8.73 13.72 10.70
CA ARG A 320 9.42 14.98 10.98
C ARG A 320 10.82 15.05 10.36
N ASP A 321 11.62 13.99 10.51
CA ASP A 321 13.02 13.95 10.07
C ASP A 321 13.14 13.81 8.55
N THR A 322 12.11 13.26 7.89
CA THR A 322 12.00 13.11 6.43
C THR A 322 11.06 14.15 5.81
N TRP A 323 10.67 15.19 6.56
CA TRP A 323 9.78 16.22 6.02
C TRP A 323 10.47 16.99 4.88
N PHE A 324 9.70 17.41 3.89
CA PHE A 324 10.25 17.97 2.65
C PHE A 324 10.86 19.37 2.81
N ASP A 325 10.63 20.04 3.94
CA ASP A 325 11.17 21.33 4.30
C ASP A 325 11.30 21.52 5.83
N ASP A 326 11.81 22.68 6.26
CA ASP A 326 11.98 23.02 7.69
C ASP A 326 10.66 23.39 8.41
N HIS A 327 9.49 23.23 7.79
CA HIS A 327 8.22 23.77 8.30
C HIS A 327 7.29 22.76 8.96
N PHE A 328 7.75 21.52 9.17
CA PHE A 328 7.01 20.43 9.82
C PHE A 328 6.13 20.89 10.99
N TYR A 329 6.70 21.62 11.97
CA TYR A 329 6.00 22.09 13.18
C TYR A 329 4.86 23.11 12.93
N THR A 330 4.66 23.51 11.67
CA THR A 330 3.62 24.44 11.21
C THR A 330 2.75 23.88 10.07
N SER A 331 3.10 22.70 9.52
CA SER A 331 2.44 22.08 8.37
C SER A 331 1.96 20.63 8.58
N TYR A 332 2.37 19.98 9.68
CA TYR A 332 1.81 18.70 10.12
C TYR A 332 0.82 18.96 11.27
N PHE A 333 -0.35 18.33 11.23
CA PHE A 333 -1.45 18.62 12.16
C PHE A 333 -2.00 17.36 12.83
N MET A 334 -2.72 17.53 13.95
CA MET A 334 -3.54 16.44 14.49
C MET A 334 -4.81 16.31 13.65
N TRP A 335 -4.80 15.38 12.70
CA TRP A 335 -5.94 15.04 11.85
C TRP A 335 -6.83 13.97 12.52
N ASP A 336 -6.59 12.68 12.27
CA ASP A 336 -7.47 11.59 12.69
C ASP A 336 -7.58 11.37 14.20
N SER A 337 -6.50 11.62 14.94
CA SER A 337 -6.52 11.59 16.40
C SER A 337 -7.47 12.65 16.95
N PHE A 338 -7.45 13.87 16.40
CA PHE A 338 -8.31 14.96 16.84
C PHE A 338 -9.79 14.67 16.52
N MET A 339 -10.07 14.09 15.35
CA MET A 339 -11.41 13.55 15.04
C MET A 339 -11.85 12.51 16.07
N SER A 340 -10.97 11.55 16.39
CA SER A 340 -11.23 10.50 17.39
C SER A 340 -11.50 11.09 18.78
N GLY A 341 -10.77 12.15 19.17
CA GLY A 341 -10.99 12.89 20.40
C GLY A 341 -12.35 13.59 20.45
N ILE A 342 -12.70 14.31 19.38
CA ILE A 342 -14.00 14.99 19.22
C ILE A 342 -15.14 13.99 19.33
N ALA A 343 -15.06 12.89 18.57
CA ALA A 343 -16.08 11.84 18.55
C ALA A 343 -16.31 11.23 19.94
N VAL A 344 -15.23 10.88 20.63
CA VAL A 344 -15.27 10.33 22.00
C VAL A 344 -15.91 11.31 22.98
N SER A 345 -15.59 12.60 22.94
CA SER A 345 -16.22 13.60 23.83
C SER A 345 -17.73 13.75 23.56
N ILE A 346 -18.18 13.79 22.31
CA ILE A 346 -19.62 13.83 21.98
C ILE A 346 -20.31 12.54 22.44
N MET A 347 -19.69 11.39 22.22
CA MET A 347 -20.22 10.09 22.65
C MET A 347 -20.30 9.97 24.18
N ARG A 348 -19.37 10.58 24.95
CA ARG A 348 -19.52 10.68 26.42
C ARG A 348 -20.72 11.55 26.80
N ASN A 349 -20.79 12.74 26.22
CA ASN A 349 -21.71 13.79 26.62
C ASN A 349 -23.06 13.73 25.87
N SER A 350 -23.55 12.53 25.51
CA SER A 350 -24.74 12.34 24.66
C SER A 350 -26.08 12.76 25.28
N GLN A 351 -26.06 13.48 26.42
CA GLN A 351 -27.22 14.17 26.99
C GLN A 351 -27.23 15.68 26.68
N ASN A 352 -26.12 16.26 26.20
CA ASN A 352 -26.06 17.66 25.76
C ASN A 352 -26.57 17.76 24.32
N HIS A 353 -27.75 18.34 24.13
CA HIS A 353 -28.41 18.43 22.82
C HIS A 353 -27.80 19.49 21.88
N ASP A 354 -26.94 20.36 22.38
CA ASP A 354 -26.39 21.51 21.63
C ASP A 354 -25.10 21.21 20.86
N GLY A 355 -24.59 19.97 20.93
CA GLY A 355 -23.40 19.54 20.18
C GLY A 355 -22.07 20.04 20.75
N GLU A 356 -22.03 20.38 22.05
CA GLU A 356 -20.81 20.79 22.75
C GLU A 356 -19.72 19.71 22.71
N ASN A 357 -18.46 20.16 22.73
CA ASN A 357 -17.29 19.30 22.71
C ASN A 357 -16.20 19.80 23.69
N GLU A 358 -15.47 18.90 24.35
CA GLU A 358 -14.36 19.27 25.24
C GLU A 358 -13.19 19.93 24.49
N PHE A 359 -12.92 19.49 23.26
CA PHE A 359 -11.68 19.80 22.54
C PHE A 359 -11.85 20.75 21.36
N ALA A 360 -13.09 20.97 20.89
CA ALA A 360 -13.37 21.80 19.72
C ALA A 360 -14.52 22.79 19.94
N GLU A 361 -14.46 23.91 19.23
CA GLU A 361 -15.61 24.77 18.93
C GLU A 361 -16.44 24.09 17.82
N MET A 362 -17.76 24.05 17.99
CA MET A 362 -18.68 23.29 17.12
C MET A 362 -19.81 24.19 16.60
N GLU A 363 -20.22 24.01 15.35
CA GLU A 363 -21.28 24.78 14.69
C GLU A 363 -22.14 23.88 13.80
N TYR A 364 -23.44 24.14 13.69
CA TYR A 364 -24.27 23.47 12.67
C TYR A 364 -24.28 24.27 11.36
N VAL A 365 -23.81 23.65 10.28
CA VAL A 365 -23.77 24.26 8.93
C VAL A 365 -24.45 23.37 7.90
N ASN A 366 -24.83 23.94 6.75
CA ASN A 366 -25.34 23.20 5.60
C ASN A 366 -24.22 23.06 4.54
N ILE A 367 -23.83 21.84 4.23
CA ILE A 367 -22.75 21.54 3.27
C ILE A 367 -23.20 20.63 2.13
N THR A 368 -22.39 20.56 1.09
CA THR A 368 -22.49 19.53 0.04
C THR A 368 -21.10 19.24 -0.54
N VAL A 369 -20.94 18.12 -1.25
CA VAL A 369 -19.68 17.76 -1.94
C VAL A 369 -19.84 17.96 -3.43
N ILE A 370 -18.90 18.66 -4.06
CA ILE A 370 -18.86 18.80 -5.52
C ILE A 370 -18.25 17.52 -6.12
N THR A 371 -19.04 16.78 -6.91
CA THR A 371 -18.59 15.52 -7.55
C THR A 371 -18.27 15.67 -9.04
N SER A 372 -18.54 16.83 -9.62
CA SER A 372 -18.27 17.15 -11.03
C SER A 372 -18.40 18.65 -11.28
N ASN A 373 -17.73 19.15 -12.32
CA ASN A 373 -17.54 20.56 -12.61
C ASN A 373 -18.53 21.08 -13.67
N LYS A 374 -18.98 22.32 -13.52
CA LYS A 374 -19.87 22.98 -14.48
C LYS A 374 -19.16 23.25 -15.82
N PRO A 375 -19.89 23.27 -16.96
CA PRO A 375 -21.34 23.08 -17.09
C PRO A 375 -21.77 21.60 -16.96
N TYR A 376 -22.96 21.39 -16.39
CA TYR A 376 -23.55 20.05 -16.27
C TYR A 376 -24.26 19.63 -17.56
N GLY A 377 -24.29 18.32 -17.84
CA GLY A 377 -24.89 17.73 -19.04
C GLY A 377 -23.96 17.68 -20.26
N ILE A 378 -22.65 17.89 -20.06
CA ILE A 378 -21.64 17.71 -21.11
C ILE A 378 -21.24 16.24 -21.26
N ASN A 379 -20.60 15.93 -22.39
CA ASN A 379 -20.02 14.63 -22.70
C ASN A 379 -18.68 14.89 -23.38
N ASP A 380 -17.60 14.83 -22.59
CA ASP A 380 -16.22 15.12 -23.00
C ASP A 380 -15.27 13.92 -22.78
N GLY A 381 -15.84 12.77 -22.40
CA GLY A 381 -15.10 11.54 -22.09
C GLY A 381 -14.49 11.51 -20.69
N SER A 382 -14.73 12.53 -19.86
CA SER A 382 -14.15 12.63 -18.51
C SER A 382 -14.93 11.87 -17.43
N ASN A 383 -16.21 11.56 -17.67
CA ASN A 383 -17.17 11.12 -16.67
C ASN A 383 -17.81 9.76 -17.03
N PRO A 384 -17.17 8.63 -16.66
CA PRO A 384 -17.65 7.26 -16.90
C PRO A 384 -19.04 6.92 -16.39
N ASN A 385 -19.69 7.77 -15.58
CA ASN A 385 -21.09 7.57 -15.21
C ASN A 385 -22.06 7.92 -16.34
N PHE A 386 -21.66 8.75 -17.32
CA PHE A 386 -22.51 9.25 -18.41
C PHE A 386 -21.95 8.92 -19.80
N ASP A 387 -20.63 9.01 -19.98
CA ASP A 387 -20.01 8.95 -21.30
C ASP A 387 -20.10 7.55 -21.93
N GLY A 388 -20.33 7.50 -23.25
CA GLY A 388 -20.49 6.25 -24.01
C GLY A 388 -21.75 5.42 -23.70
N LYS A 389 -22.61 5.84 -22.76
CA LYS A 389 -23.73 5.03 -22.25
C LYS A 389 -25.10 5.47 -22.78
N LYS A 390 -26.01 4.49 -22.93
CA LYS A 390 -27.42 4.74 -23.30
C LYS A 390 -28.26 5.34 -22.16
N ALA A 391 -27.86 5.07 -20.92
CA ALA A 391 -28.44 5.60 -19.69
C ALA A 391 -27.33 5.74 -18.64
N PRO A 392 -27.31 6.79 -17.81
CA PRO A 392 -26.27 6.97 -16.81
C PRO A 392 -26.21 5.84 -15.77
N LYS A 393 -25.02 5.53 -15.26
CA LYS A 393 -24.84 4.66 -14.08
C LYS A 393 -25.67 5.21 -12.90
N PHE A 394 -26.12 4.30 -12.02
CA PHE A 394 -26.83 4.62 -10.77
C PHE A 394 -28.12 5.46 -10.93
N ASN A 395 -28.73 5.45 -12.12
CA ASN A 395 -29.88 6.28 -12.48
C ASN A 395 -29.66 7.80 -12.30
N LEU A 396 -28.41 8.27 -12.45
CA LEU A 396 -28.08 9.69 -12.30
C LEU A 396 -28.76 10.55 -13.37
N LYS A 397 -29.14 11.78 -12.99
CA LYS A 397 -29.86 12.71 -13.87
C LYS A 397 -28.91 13.43 -14.83
N ILE A 398 -29.18 13.33 -16.14
CA ILE A 398 -28.51 14.14 -17.17
C ILE A 398 -28.82 15.63 -16.93
N GLY A 399 -27.78 16.47 -16.92
CA GLY A 399 -27.87 17.88 -16.52
C GLY A 399 -27.96 18.12 -15.01
N GLY A 400 -27.88 17.05 -14.19
CA GLY A 400 -27.76 17.14 -12.72
C GLY A 400 -26.32 17.39 -12.26
N ILE A 401 -26.15 17.61 -10.95
CA ILE A 401 -24.88 18.00 -10.29
C ILE A 401 -23.72 17.02 -10.48
N HIS A 402 -24.01 15.76 -10.87
CA HIS A 402 -23.02 14.71 -11.12
C HIS A 402 -22.62 14.57 -12.60
N SER A 403 -23.26 15.32 -13.52
CA SER A 403 -23.12 15.19 -14.98
C SER A 403 -22.18 16.25 -15.62
N GLY A 404 -21.29 16.82 -14.82
CA GLY A 404 -20.26 17.74 -15.27
C GLY A 404 -18.97 17.04 -15.70
N HIS A 405 -17.95 17.84 -16.00
CA HIS A 405 -16.58 17.36 -16.20
C HIS A 405 -16.05 16.76 -14.88
N VAL A 406 -15.44 15.59 -14.93
CA VAL A 406 -14.77 14.97 -13.77
C VAL A 406 -13.29 14.89 -14.05
N GLN A 407 -12.46 15.47 -13.17
CA GLN A 407 -11.02 15.60 -13.40
C GLN A 407 -10.39 14.23 -13.73
N ARG A 408 -9.62 14.13 -14.82
CA ARG A 408 -9.04 12.84 -15.28
C ARG A 408 -7.66 12.54 -14.67
N GLY A 409 -6.96 13.53 -14.14
CA GLY A 409 -5.66 13.39 -13.48
C GLY A 409 -4.96 14.72 -13.21
N LEU A 410 -3.71 14.69 -12.77
CA LEU A 410 -2.95 15.89 -12.32
C LEU A 410 -2.72 16.94 -13.41
N ARG A 411 -2.78 16.52 -14.67
CA ARG A 411 -2.50 17.34 -15.85
C ARG A 411 -3.73 17.55 -16.74
N ASP A 412 -4.95 17.33 -16.23
CA ASP A 412 -6.15 17.50 -17.05
C ASP A 412 -6.27 18.95 -17.58
N PRO A 413 -6.12 19.19 -18.90
CA PRO A 413 -6.09 20.56 -19.45
C PRO A 413 -7.41 21.31 -19.24
N LEU A 414 -8.51 20.60 -18.96
CA LEU A 414 -9.79 21.21 -18.63
C LEU A 414 -9.87 21.73 -17.20
N CYS A 415 -8.90 21.43 -16.32
CA CYS A 415 -8.81 21.96 -14.96
C CYS A 415 -7.90 23.19 -14.79
N PHE A 416 -6.98 23.44 -15.72
CA PHE A 416 -6.04 24.57 -15.62
C PHE A 416 -6.65 25.91 -16.03
N VAL A 417 -6.15 26.98 -15.42
CA VAL A 417 -6.41 28.37 -15.80
C VAL A 417 -5.08 29.06 -16.10
N LYS A 418 -4.97 29.69 -17.28
CA LYS A 418 -3.74 30.39 -17.68
C LYS A 418 -3.44 31.54 -16.71
N ASN A 419 -2.28 31.48 -16.06
CA ASN A 419 -1.83 32.40 -15.00
C ASN A 419 -2.79 32.49 -13.80
N GLY A 420 -3.58 31.45 -13.54
CA GLY A 420 -4.53 31.38 -12.43
C GLY A 420 -4.39 30.09 -11.63
N LYS A 421 -5.22 29.95 -10.60
CA LYS A 421 -5.37 28.71 -9.84
C LYS A 421 -6.25 27.71 -10.60
N GLY A 422 -6.18 26.43 -10.23
CA GLY A 422 -7.04 25.39 -10.78
C GLY A 422 -8.53 25.70 -10.60
N LYS A 423 -9.36 25.24 -11.56
CA LYS A 423 -10.81 25.45 -11.54
C LYS A 423 -11.62 24.17 -11.37
N CYS A 424 -10.98 23.00 -11.31
CA CYS A 424 -11.66 21.77 -10.91
C CYS A 424 -11.88 21.77 -9.39
N MET A 425 -12.99 21.19 -8.98
CA MET A 425 -13.53 21.22 -7.62
C MET A 425 -14.02 19.83 -7.19
N ASP A 426 -13.61 18.76 -7.88
CA ASP A 426 -13.88 17.37 -7.51
C ASP A 426 -13.48 17.16 -6.04
N GLY A 427 -14.40 16.69 -5.20
CA GLY A 427 -14.14 16.49 -3.76
C GLY A 427 -14.17 17.77 -2.91
N TYR A 428 -14.48 18.94 -3.48
CA TYR A 428 -14.64 20.15 -2.69
C TYR A 428 -15.89 20.07 -1.81
N THR A 429 -15.69 20.15 -0.49
CA THR A 429 -16.77 20.25 0.50
C THR A 429 -17.12 21.73 0.71
N VAL A 430 -18.31 22.14 0.26
CA VAL A 430 -18.70 23.56 0.20
C VAL A 430 -19.98 23.82 0.99
N GLU A 431 -20.04 24.97 1.67
CA GLU A 431 -21.28 25.45 2.27
C GLU A 431 -22.30 25.80 1.19
N ALA A 432 -23.53 25.32 1.36
CA ALA A 432 -24.60 25.52 0.39
C ALA A 432 -25.94 25.72 1.09
N ASN A 433 -26.71 26.70 0.61
CA ASN A 433 -28.10 26.94 1.00
C ASN A 433 -29.10 26.41 -0.06
N SER A 434 -28.68 25.41 -0.84
CA SER A 434 -29.53 24.73 -1.82
C SER A 434 -30.41 23.66 -1.16
N SER A 435 -31.42 23.17 -1.89
CA SER A 435 -32.17 21.96 -1.54
C SER A 435 -31.28 20.72 -1.39
N ASP A 436 -30.11 20.76 -2.02
CA ASP A 436 -29.15 19.66 -2.17
C ASP A 436 -27.97 19.86 -1.20
N SER A 437 -28.28 20.37 0.00
CA SER A 437 -27.34 20.58 1.11
C SER A 437 -27.79 19.78 2.34
N VAL A 438 -26.82 19.37 3.16
CA VAL A 438 -27.04 18.56 4.36
C VAL A 438 -26.56 19.32 5.58
N ARG A 439 -27.41 19.38 6.61
CA ARG A 439 -27.04 19.95 7.90
C ARG A 439 -26.14 18.97 8.67
N VAL A 440 -24.91 19.38 8.96
CA VAL A 440 -23.93 18.59 9.74
C VAL A 440 -23.46 19.37 10.97
N LEU A 441 -22.95 18.66 11.98
CA LEU A 441 -22.21 19.28 13.07
C LEU A 441 -20.74 19.42 12.66
N LEU A 442 -20.25 20.64 12.51
CA LEU A 442 -18.91 20.96 12.04
C LEU A 442 -18.02 21.35 13.22
N ALA A 443 -16.85 20.73 13.35
CA ALA A 443 -15.78 21.30 14.16
C ALA A 443 -15.18 22.50 13.41
N THR A 444 -15.12 23.66 14.06
CA THR A 444 -14.61 24.89 13.43
C THR A 444 -13.18 25.21 13.86
N LYS A 445 -12.80 24.84 15.10
CA LYS A 445 -11.50 25.17 15.69
C LYS A 445 -11.19 24.30 16.91
N ALA A 446 -9.92 23.98 17.13
CA ALA A 446 -9.42 23.35 18.35
C ALA A 446 -9.36 24.35 19.51
N LYS A 447 -9.90 23.96 20.66
CA LYS A 447 -9.94 24.80 21.86
C LYS A 447 -8.53 25.00 22.44
N PRO A 448 -8.21 26.21 22.93
CA PRO A 448 -6.99 26.43 23.69
C PRO A 448 -7.02 25.58 24.96
N ASN A 449 -5.85 25.29 25.50
CA ASN A 449 -5.72 24.68 26.82
C ASN A 449 -6.39 25.56 27.90
N GLN A 450 -7.08 24.94 28.84
CA GLN A 450 -7.68 25.63 29.99
C GLN A 450 -6.62 26.22 30.95
N ASP A 451 -5.45 25.60 31.05
CA ASP A 451 -4.30 26.14 31.78
C ASP A 451 -3.42 27.00 30.85
N ALA A 452 -3.51 28.32 31.01
CA ALA A 452 -2.69 29.29 30.28
C ALA A 452 -1.18 29.23 30.64
N GLY A 453 -0.79 28.49 31.68
CA GLY A 453 0.61 28.23 32.04
C GLY A 453 1.19 26.95 31.43
N SER A 454 0.37 26.12 30.77
CA SER A 454 0.81 24.88 30.15
C SER A 454 1.67 25.13 28.90
N PRO A 455 2.76 24.38 28.67
CA PRO A 455 3.53 24.44 27.43
C PRO A 455 2.76 23.87 26.23
N LEU A 456 1.75 23.02 26.48
CA LEU A 456 0.84 22.50 25.47
C LEU A 456 -0.33 23.48 25.29
N ASP A 457 -0.49 24.05 24.10
CA ASP A 457 -1.41 25.17 23.83
C ASP A 457 -2.82 24.74 23.40
N ARG A 458 -3.10 23.44 23.29
CA ARG A 458 -4.43 22.86 22.99
C ARG A 458 -4.84 21.84 24.05
N GLU A 459 -6.11 21.88 24.42
CA GLU A 459 -6.70 20.95 25.40
C GLU A 459 -6.56 19.48 24.95
N TYR A 460 -6.70 19.23 23.64
CA TYR A 460 -6.59 17.88 23.10
C TYR A 460 -5.20 17.26 23.26
N PHE A 461 -4.12 18.05 23.24
CA PHE A 461 -2.76 17.53 23.45
C PHE A 461 -2.59 16.90 24.83
N ILE A 462 -3.14 17.52 25.87
CA ILE A 462 -3.15 16.96 27.22
C ILE A 462 -3.95 15.66 27.25
N SER A 463 -5.15 15.62 26.63
CA SER A 463 -5.97 14.41 26.57
C SER A 463 -5.25 13.26 25.85
N PHE A 464 -4.70 13.52 24.66
CA PHE A 464 -3.99 12.55 23.83
C PHE A 464 -2.81 11.90 24.56
N LEU A 465 -1.89 12.72 25.08
CA LEU A 465 -0.72 12.22 25.81
C LEU A 465 -1.11 11.48 27.09
N ASN A 466 -2.08 11.99 27.84
CA ASN A 466 -2.58 11.32 29.04
C ASN A 466 -3.29 10.00 28.75
N VAL A 467 -3.88 9.82 27.57
CA VAL A 467 -4.50 8.54 27.16
C VAL A 467 -3.43 7.53 26.76
N LEU A 468 -2.43 7.93 25.97
CA LEU A 468 -1.33 7.03 25.58
C LEU A 468 -0.41 6.63 26.74
N LYS A 469 -0.13 7.54 27.70
CA LYS A 469 0.67 7.29 28.92
C LYS A 469 0.05 6.30 29.91
N ARG A 470 -1.28 6.08 29.91
CA ARG A 470 -1.96 5.18 30.87
C ARG A 470 -1.38 3.78 30.77
N LYS A 471 -1.30 3.02 31.87
CA LYS A 471 -0.86 1.60 31.82
C LYS A 471 -2.01 0.63 31.52
N GLN A 472 -3.24 1.07 31.69
CA GLN A 472 -4.44 0.34 31.30
C GLN A 472 -4.48 0.18 29.77
N ASN A 473 -4.90 -1.00 29.30
CA ASN A 473 -5.01 -1.32 27.87
C ASN A 473 -3.73 -1.11 27.04
N SER A 474 -2.54 -1.09 27.66
CA SER A 474 -1.27 -1.03 26.94
C SER A 474 -1.00 -2.27 26.10
N GLY A 475 -0.11 -2.13 25.10
CA GLY A 475 0.36 -3.24 24.30
C GLY A 475 0.99 -4.35 25.15
N LEU A 476 0.62 -5.60 24.88
CA LEU A 476 1.04 -6.79 25.63
C LEU A 476 1.70 -7.80 24.70
N PHE A 477 2.97 -7.54 24.34
CA PHE A 477 3.77 -8.49 23.59
C PHE A 477 5.11 -8.77 24.27
N ASN A 478 5.62 -9.99 24.06
CA ASN A 478 6.97 -10.35 24.47
C ASN A 478 7.89 -10.21 23.26
N PHE A 479 8.91 -9.35 23.33
CA PHE A 479 9.90 -9.18 22.26
C PHE A 479 10.51 -10.54 21.84
N THR A 480 10.71 -11.42 22.82
CA THR A 480 11.20 -12.80 22.66
C THR A 480 10.25 -13.72 21.87
N SER A 481 8.95 -13.41 21.78
CA SER A 481 8.00 -14.17 20.95
C SER A 481 7.78 -13.58 19.56
N GLN A 482 8.18 -12.32 19.31
CA GLN A 482 8.00 -11.67 18.00
C GLN A 482 8.86 -12.31 16.90
N PHE A 483 10.05 -12.78 17.25
CA PHE A 483 11.03 -13.28 16.28
C PHE A 483 11.38 -14.75 16.57
N PRO A 484 10.50 -15.75 16.45
CA PRO A 484 10.79 -17.13 16.87
C PRO A 484 12.11 -17.71 16.32
N TYR A 485 12.56 -17.21 15.16
CA TYR A 485 13.84 -17.55 14.51
C TYR A 485 15.03 -16.62 14.88
N TYR A 486 14.89 -15.61 15.77
CA TYR A 486 16.01 -14.79 16.29
C TYR A 486 17.05 -15.62 17.05
N LYS A 487 16.59 -16.74 17.60
CA LYS A 487 17.42 -17.75 18.27
C LYS A 487 18.31 -18.49 17.28
N GLU A 488 18.20 -18.16 15.99
CA GLU A 488 18.66 -18.92 14.85
C GLU A 488 19.42 -17.96 13.83
N VAL A 489 20.76 -18.03 13.82
CA VAL A 489 21.87 -17.49 12.99
C VAL A 489 21.87 -18.11 11.62
N THR A 490 21.67 -17.24 10.65
CA THR A 490 21.69 -17.57 9.24
C THR A 490 23.10 -17.94 8.81
N PHE A 491 23.24 -19.07 8.10
CA PHE A 491 24.52 -19.53 7.57
C PHE A 491 25.13 -18.47 6.65
N LYS A 492 26.13 -17.73 7.12
CA LYS A 492 26.96 -16.92 6.24
C LYS A 492 27.86 -17.86 5.44
N PRO A 493 27.70 -18.00 4.12
CA PRO A 493 28.59 -18.85 3.35
C PRO A 493 30.02 -18.29 3.39
N ASP A 494 31.00 -19.16 3.61
CA ASP A 494 32.42 -18.79 3.48
C ASP A 494 32.77 -18.61 2.00
N VAL A 495 32.47 -17.42 1.50
CA VAL A 495 32.81 -16.96 0.14
C VAL A 495 34.20 -16.32 0.06
N GLN A 496 34.77 -15.89 1.20
CA GLN A 496 36.04 -15.14 1.23
C GLN A 496 37.22 -15.99 0.74
N HIS A 497 37.18 -17.31 0.93
CA HIS A 497 38.22 -18.23 0.50
C HIS A 497 37.89 -18.96 -0.83
N ARG A 498 36.75 -18.64 -1.45
CA ARG A 498 36.30 -19.27 -2.71
C ARG A 498 36.62 -18.39 -3.90
N ARG A 499 36.74 -19.00 -5.09
CA ARG A 499 36.83 -18.24 -6.34
C ARG A 499 35.41 -17.85 -6.77
N PRO A 500 35.11 -16.57 -7.03
CA PRO A 500 33.81 -16.19 -7.57
C PRO A 500 33.60 -16.77 -8.96
N GLY A 501 32.36 -17.16 -9.24
CA GLY A 501 31.85 -17.48 -10.56
C GLY A 501 31.61 -16.24 -11.42
N LYS A 502 30.71 -16.33 -12.39
CA LYS A 502 30.37 -15.16 -13.23
C LYS A 502 29.59 -14.12 -12.42
N PRO A 503 29.91 -12.81 -12.50
CA PRO A 503 29.13 -11.77 -11.84
C PRO A 503 27.71 -11.70 -12.41
N VAL A 504 26.69 -11.81 -11.56
CA VAL A 504 25.29 -11.71 -11.95
C VAL A 504 24.62 -10.54 -11.22
N VAL A 505 23.81 -9.76 -11.93
CA VAL A 505 22.84 -8.82 -11.35
C VAL A 505 21.44 -9.33 -11.69
N PHE A 506 20.56 -9.38 -10.69
CA PHE A 506 19.16 -9.81 -10.87
C PHE A 506 18.22 -8.61 -10.72
N ASP A 507 17.52 -8.25 -11.79
CA ASP A 507 16.47 -7.23 -11.82
C ASP A 507 15.09 -7.90 -11.74
N MET A 508 14.30 -7.54 -10.75
CA MET A 508 13.08 -8.25 -10.36
C MET A 508 11.95 -7.27 -9.98
N ASP A 509 10.70 -7.60 -10.31
CA ASP A 509 9.53 -6.77 -10.02
C ASP A 509 8.73 -7.22 -8.79
N LEU A 510 9.37 -8.08 -7.98
CA LEU A 510 8.85 -8.62 -6.72
C LEU A 510 7.67 -9.57 -6.92
N SER A 511 7.55 -10.13 -8.13
CA SER A 511 6.67 -11.26 -8.44
C SER A 511 6.92 -12.48 -7.53
N ALA A 512 5.89 -13.32 -7.36
CA ALA A 512 6.05 -14.62 -6.70
C ALA A 512 7.08 -15.53 -7.41
N GLY A 513 7.23 -15.41 -8.74
CA GLY A 513 8.23 -16.13 -9.52
C GLY A 513 9.65 -15.58 -9.33
N ASP A 514 9.79 -14.30 -9.00
CA ASP A 514 11.08 -13.70 -8.64
C ASP A 514 11.61 -14.23 -7.32
N PHE A 515 10.78 -14.33 -6.28
CA PHE A 515 11.22 -14.92 -5.03
C PHE A 515 11.64 -16.39 -5.22
N LEU A 516 10.97 -17.13 -6.10
CA LEU A 516 11.34 -18.51 -6.48
C LEU A 516 12.63 -18.58 -7.33
N SER A 517 12.87 -17.57 -8.16
CA SER A 517 14.08 -17.38 -8.98
C SER A 517 15.28 -17.00 -8.11
N LEU A 518 15.09 -16.08 -7.16
CA LEU A 518 16.10 -15.64 -6.20
C LEU A 518 16.53 -16.79 -5.29
N PHE A 519 15.60 -17.62 -4.82
CA PHE A 519 15.97 -18.87 -4.14
C PHE A 519 16.85 -19.75 -5.03
N TYR A 520 16.53 -19.93 -6.31
CA TYR A 520 17.39 -20.72 -7.20
C TYR A 520 18.79 -20.12 -7.32
N LEU A 521 18.91 -18.81 -7.58
CA LEU A 521 20.20 -18.12 -7.72
C LEU A 521 21.06 -18.22 -6.45
N LEU A 522 20.48 -18.01 -5.27
CA LEU A 522 21.18 -18.11 -3.98
C LEU A 522 21.62 -19.55 -3.62
N LYS A 523 21.07 -20.55 -4.33
CA LYS A 523 21.39 -21.98 -4.21
C LYS A 523 22.39 -22.48 -5.25
N VAL A 524 22.70 -21.67 -6.26
CA VAL A 524 23.75 -21.99 -7.23
C VAL A 524 25.11 -21.71 -6.59
N PRO A 525 26.07 -22.65 -6.67
CA PRO A 525 27.40 -22.49 -6.10
C PRO A 525 28.04 -21.13 -6.44
N TYR A 526 28.66 -20.51 -5.43
CA TYR A 526 29.34 -19.22 -5.56
C TYR A 526 30.43 -19.24 -6.65
N GLU A 527 31.00 -20.42 -6.87
CA GLU A 527 31.99 -20.71 -7.90
C GLU A 527 31.41 -20.78 -9.32
N VAL A 528 30.09 -20.86 -9.46
CA VAL A 528 29.35 -20.85 -10.74
C VAL A 528 28.77 -19.45 -11.00
N ILE A 529 28.08 -18.85 -10.03
CA ILE A 529 27.63 -17.45 -10.09
C ILE A 529 27.98 -16.67 -8.82
N ASP A 530 28.39 -15.42 -9.02
CA ASP A 530 28.57 -14.42 -7.96
C ASP A 530 27.44 -13.39 -8.11
N LEU A 531 26.31 -13.62 -7.42
CA LEU A 531 25.18 -12.69 -7.40
C LEU A 531 25.60 -11.41 -6.66
N LYS A 532 25.91 -10.37 -7.46
CA LYS A 532 26.50 -9.09 -7.03
C LYS A 532 25.49 -8.11 -6.47
N ALA A 533 24.27 -8.10 -6.99
CA ALA A 533 23.23 -7.17 -6.61
C ALA A 533 21.85 -7.70 -6.99
N ILE A 534 20.85 -7.22 -6.27
CA ILE A 534 19.45 -7.28 -6.67
C ILE A 534 19.01 -5.86 -6.99
N ILE A 535 18.32 -5.68 -8.11
CA ILE A 535 17.66 -4.44 -8.50
C ILE A 535 16.16 -4.70 -8.45
N VAL A 536 15.41 -3.76 -7.88
CA VAL A 536 13.96 -3.86 -7.72
C VAL A 536 13.30 -2.92 -8.71
N SER A 537 12.34 -3.43 -9.48
CA SER A 537 11.51 -2.71 -10.45
C SER A 537 10.09 -2.56 -9.89
N PRO A 538 9.82 -1.55 -9.03
CA PRO A 538 8.55 -1.41 -8.30
C PRO A 538 7.36 -0.91 -9.15
N ASN A 539 7.53 -0.84 -10.47
CA ASN A 539 6.47 -0.56 -11.44
C ASN A 539 5.87 -1.84 -12.07
N GLY A 540 6.21 -3.03 -11.54
CA GLY A 540 5.62 -4.31 -11.93
C GLY A 540 4.72 -4.94 -10.87
N TRP A 541 4.83 -6.25 -10.63
CA TRP A 541 3.83 -7.06 -9.91
C TRP A 541 3.61 -6.75 -8.42
N ALA A 542 4.52 -6.06 -7.72
CA ALA A 542 4.31 -5.63 -6.33
C ALA A 542 4.74 -4.18 -6.07
N ASN A 543 4.19 -3.59 -5.00
CA ASN A 543 4.51 -2.22 -4.58
C ASN A 543 5.93 -2.12 -3.97
N ALA A 544 6.52 -0.93 -4.04
CA ALA A 544 7.91 -0.66 -3.65
C ALA A 544 8.27 -1.11 -2.21
N ALA A 545 7.34 -0.97 -1.26
CA ALA A 545 7.55 -1.40 0.13
C ALA A 545 7.74 -2.92 0.28
N THR A 546 7.48 -3.73 -0.77
CA THR A 546 7.77 -5.17 -0.79
C THR A 546 9.27 -5.48 -0.87
N VAL A 547 10.14 -4.48 -1.07
CA VAL A 547 11.62 -4.62 -0.92
C VAL A 547 12.01 -5.21 0.44
N ASP A 548 11.22 -4.94 1.48
CA ASP A 548 11.36 -5.49 2.82
C ASP A 548 11.27 -7.03 2.86
N VAL A 549 10.59 -7.66 1.89
CA VAL A 549 10.47 -9.13 1.76
C VAL A 549 11.73 -9.71 1.09
N VAL A 550 12.41 -8.93 0.24
CA VAL A 550 13.73 -9.30 -0.32
C VAL A 550 14.77 -9.35 0.80
N TYR A 551 14.74 -8.39 1.73
CA TYR A 551 15.62 -8.40 2.90
C TYR A 551 15.38 -9.61 3.81
N ASP A 552 14.12 -9.96 4.09
CA ASP A 552 13.80 -11.17 4.87
C ASP A 552 14.30 -12.47 4.19
N LEU A 553 14.19 -12.56 2.86
CA LEU A 553 14.70 -13.72 2.10
C LEU A 553 16.23 -13.77 2.12
N LEU A 554 16.91 -12.66 1.80
CA LEU A 554 18.37 -12.57 1.87
C LEU A 554 18.89 -12.92 3.26
N HIS A 555 18.19 -12.43 4.30
CA HIS A 555 18.52 -12.75 5.68
C HIS A 555 18.41 -14.25 5.93
N MET A 556 17.29 -14.89 5.56
CA MET A 556 17.10 -16.34 5.69
C MET A 556 18.22 -17.15 5.03
N MET A 557 18.68 -16.71 3.85
CA MET A 557 19.76 -17.34 3.09
C MET A 557 21.16 -16.96 3.57
N GLY A 558 21.30 -16.12 4.60
CA GLY A 558 22.58 -15.65 5.13
C GLY A 558 23.37 -14.76 4.17
N ARG A 559 22.67 -14.12 3.22
CA ARG A 559 23.23 -13.29 2.15
C ARG A 559 22.89 -11.80 2.31
N ASP A 560 22.89 -11.33 3.55
CA ASP A 560 22.78 -9.90 3.89
C ASP A 560 23.91 -9.04 3.28
N ASP A 561 24.96 -9.64 2.71
CA ASP A 561 26.02 -8.96 1.97
C ASP A 561 25.58 -8.44 0.58
N ILE A 562 24.47 -8.94 0.02
CA ILE A 562 24.03 -8.53 -1.32
C ILE A 562 23.35 -7.14 -1.25
N PRO A 563 23.86 -6.10 -1.96
CA PRO A 563 23.18 -4.83 -2.08
C PRO A 563 21.85 -4.99 -2.85
N VAL A 564 20.83 -4.28 -2.39
CA VAL A 564 19.50 -4.22 -3.02
C VAL A 564 19.23 -2.78 -3.41
N GLY A 565 19.06 -2.50 -4.69
CA GLY A 565 18.82 -1.17 -5.23
C GLY A 565 17.36 -0.97 -5.60
N LEU A 566 16.71 0.06 -5.07
CA LEU A 566 15.34 0.42 -5.41
C LEU A 566 15.31 1.22 -6.72
N GLY A 567 14.56 0.74 -7.70
CA GLY A 567 14.38 1.37 -9.00
C GLY A 567 13.21 2.37 -9.07
N ASP A 568 12.89 2.78 -10.29
CA ASP A 568 11.81 3.74 -10.53
C ASP A 568 10.42 3.13 -10.31
N VAL A 569 9.56 3.89 -9.62
CA VAL A 569 8.14 3.57 -9.38
C VAL A 569 7.22 3.87 -10.58
N PHE A 570 7.77 4.36 -11.68
CA PHE A 570 7.06 4.72 -12.91
C PHE A 570 7.78 4.16 -14.13
N ALA A 571 7.03 3.87 -15.20
CA ALA A 571 7.60 3.61 -16.51
C ALA A 571 8.24 4.88 -17.11
N THR A 572 9.16 4.67 -18.06
CA THR A 572 10.03 5.72 -18.62
C THR A 572 9.27 6.85 -19.30
N ASP A 573 8.08 6.59 -19.86
CA ASP A 573 7.19 7.59 -20.46
C ASP A 573 6.07 8.08 -19.51
N SER A 574 5.94 7.52 -18.31
CA SER A 574 4.78 7.71 -17.42
C SER A 574 5.09 8.52 -16.15
N ASN A 575 5.73 9.68 -16.28
CA ASN A 575 5.93 10.58 -15.15
C ASN A 575 4.78 11.61 -15.06
N PRO A 576 3.88 11.53 -14.05
CA PRO A 576 2.72 12.41 -13.95
C PRO A 576 3.08 13.88 -13.66
N PHE A 577 4.29 14.14 -13.19
CA PHE A 577 4.78 15.50 -12.89
C PHE A 577 5.44 16.17 -14.10
N THR A 578 5.95 15.42 -15.08
CA THR A 578 6.74 15.98 -16.20
C THR A 578 6.19 15.71 -17.61
N SER A 579 5.07 14.99 -17.76
CA SER A 579 4.50 14.62 -19.07
C SER A 579 2.98 14.71 -19.12
N ASP A 580 2.41 14.72 -20.33
CA ASP A 580 0.96 14.61 -20.58
C ASP A 580 0.44 13.16 -20.39
N VAL A 581 1.24 12.28 -19.77
CA VAL A 581 0.97 10.84 -19.65
C VAL A 581 0.52 10.51 -18.22
N ASP A 582 -0.59 9.78 -18.12
CA ASP A 582 -1.11 9.23 -16.87
C ASP A 582 -0.07 8.33 -16.19
N GLY A 583 0.28 8.65 -14.94
CA GLY A 583 1.28 7.92 -14.16
C GLY A 583 0.93 6.44 -13.88
N CYS A 584 -0.32 6.03 -14.10
CA CYS A 584 -0.75 4.63 -13.96
C CYS A 584 -1.12 3.97 -15.30
N LYS A 585 -0.84 4.60 -16.44
CA LYS A 585 -1.25 4.17 -17.79
C LYS A 585 -1.05 2.69 -18.09
N TYR A 586 0.03 2.09 -17.61
CA TYR A 586 0.34 0.68 -17.81
C TYR A 586 0.12 -0.17 -16.55
N SER A 587 0.39 0.38 -15.35
CA SER A 587 0.21 -0.34 -14.08
C SER A 587 -1.27 -0.64 -13.75
N GLU A 588 -2.22 0.10 -14.33
CA GLU A 588 -3.67 -0.20 -14.27
C GLU A 588 -4.03 -1.62 -14.76
N ALA A 589 -3.14 -2.26 -15.53
CA ALA A 589 -3.31 -3.63 -16.00
C ALA A 589 -3.15 -4.66 -14.86
N ILE A 590 -2.52 -4.32 -13.75
CA ILE A 590 -2.37 -5.21 -12.61
C ILE A 590 -3.56 -4.99 -11.65
N PRO A 591 -4.34 -6.03 -11.31
CA PRO A 591 -5.43 -5.89 -10.35
C PRO A 591 -4.93 -5.45 -8.96
N HIS A 592 -5.64 -4.54 -8.29
CA HIS A 592 -5.29 -4.17 -6.92
C HIS A 592 -5.59 -5.27 -5.88
N GLY A 593 -6.59 -6.11 -6.15
CA GLY A 593 -7.03 -7.19 -5.27
C GLY A 593 -6.46 -8.56 -5.65
N SER A 594 -7.33 -9.57 -5.61
CA SER A 594 -7.02 -10.97 -5.89
C SER A 594 -6.32 -11.19 -7.23
N GLY A 595 -5.16 -11.83 -7.18
CA GLY A 595 -4.32 -12.14 -8.33
C GLY A 595 -3.38 -11.01 -8.77
N GLY A 596 -3.32 -9.88 -8.04
CA GLY A 596 -2.37 -8.80 -8.30
C GLY A 596 -1.78 -8.22 -7.01
N PHE A 597 -1.71 -6.88 -6.89
CA PHE A 597 -0.90 -6.19 -5.87
C PHE A 597 -1.08 -6.71 -4.44
N LEU A 598 -2.31 -6.81 -3.92
CA LEU A 598 -2.59 -7.36 -2.58
C LEU A 598 -1.98 -8.76 -2.35
N ASP A 599 -2.04 -9.62 -3.37
CA ASP A 599 -1.43 -10.95 -3.28
C ASP A 599 0.10 -10.87 -3.37
N SER A 600 0.65 -10.14 -4.34
CA SER A 600 2.11 -10.01 -4.51
C SER A 600 2.79 -9.39 -3.28
N ASP A 601 2.27 -8.27 -2.77
CA ASP A 601 2.81 -7.54 -1.60
C ASP A 601 2.88 -8.42 -0.34
N THR A 602 1.97 -9.39 -0.23
CA THR A 602 1.91 -10.34 0.90
C THR A 602 2.63 -11.66 0.62
N LEU A 603 3.19 -11.81 -0.58
CA LEU A 603 3.69 -13.06 -1.17
C LEU A 603 2.66 -14.19 -1.03
N TYR A 604 1.43 -13.90 -1.46
CA TYR A 604 0.21 -14.69 -1.30
C TYR A 604 -0.05 -15.08 0.15
N GLY A 605 0.21 -14.18 1.11
CA GLY A 605 0.14 -14.45 2.54
C GLY A 605 1.23 -15.39 3.08
N LEU A 606 2.40 -15.49 2.42
CA LEU A 606 3.56 -16.25 2.89
C LEU A 606 4.75 -15.36 3.29
N ALA A 607 4.74 -14.05 3.03
CA ALA A 607 5.82 -13.15 3.44
C ALA A 607 6.11 -13.24 4.96
N ARG A 608 5.06 -13.35 5.79
CA ARG A 608 5.13 -13.54 7.25
C ARG A 608 5.82 -14.85 7.69
N ASN A 609 6.11 -15.79 6.78
CA ASN A 609 6.83 -17.02 7.10
C ASN A 609 8.36 -16.88 7.03
N LEU A 610 8.86 -15.81 6.42
CA LEU A 610 10.30 -15.54 6.39
C LEU A 610 10.76 -14.97 7.75
N PRO A 611 12.04 -15.15 8.13
CA PRO A 611 12.60 -14.45 9.28
C PRO A 611 12.70 -12.96 8.97
N ARG A 612 12.35 -12.10 9.94
CA ARG A 612 12.52 -10.65 9.79
C ARG A 612 14.01 -10.29 9.73
N SER A 613 14.40 -9.57 8.69
CA SER A 613 15.76 -9.06 8.55
C SER A 613 16.02 -7.87 9.48
N PRO A 614 17.26 -7.65 9.95
CA PRO A 614 17.68 -6.36 10.50
C PRO A 614 17.73 -5.26 9.43
N ARG A 615 17.93 -5.62 8.15
CA ARG A 615 17.83 -4.71 7.01
C ARG A 615 16.36 -4.47 6.73
N ARG A 616 16.02 -3.23 6.41
CA ARG A 616 14.66 -2.78 6.12
C ARG A 616 14.71 -1.58 5.19
N TYR A 617 13.59 -1.27 4.56
CA TYR A 617 13.39 0.05 3.97
C TYR A 617 13.63 1.14 5.02
N THR A 618 14.21 2.24 4.58
CA THR A 618 14.55 3.43 5.36
C THR A 618 14.49 4.60 4.38
N ALA A 619 13.90 5.72 4.81
CA ALA A 619 13.73 6.88 3.95
C ALA A 619 15.05 7.45 3.42
N GLU A 620 14.96 8.09 2.26
CA GLU A 620 16.08 8.79 1.65
C GLU A 620 16.35 10.12 2.36
N ASN A 621 17.41 10.18 3.19
CA ASN A 621 17.96 11.44 3.66
C ASN A 621 19.02 11.96 2.68
N SER A 622 18.59 12.79 1.72
CA SER A 622 19.46 13.41 0.72
C SER A 622 20.36 14.49 1.34
N VAL A 623 21.60 14.11 1.69
CA VAL A 623 22.66 15.01 2.20
C VAL A 623 22.96 16.17 1.24
N LYS A 624 22.54 16.07 -0.03
CA LYS A 624 22.79 17.07 -1.09
C LYS A 624 21.94 18.34 -0.97
N PHE A 625 20.84 18.32 -0.20
CA PHE A 625 19.85 19.41 -0.15
C PHE A 625 19.53 19.98 1.24
N GLY A 626 20.27 19.61 2.28
CA GLY A 626 20.36 20.43 3.51
C GLY A 626 19.47 20.03 4.70
N ALA A 627 18.76 18.89 4.64
CA ALA A 627 18.05 18.36 5.81
C ALA A 627 19.01 18.07 7.00
N PRO A 628 18.57 18.29 8.26
CA PRO A 628 19.33 17.91 9.45
C PRO A 628 19.65 16.40 9.53
N ARG A 629 20.79 16.05 10.14
CA ARG A 629 21.35 14.69 10.15
C ARG A 629 20.94 13.85 11.36
N ASP A 630 19.65 13.57 11.54
CA ASP A 630 19.25 12.53 12.51
C ASP A 630 18.15 11.61 11.99
N THR A 631 18.53 10.73 11.05
CA THR A 631 18.36 9.32 11.38
C THR A 631 19.74 8.85 11.85
N GLU A 632 19.85 8.23 13.04
CA GLU A 632 21.15 7.92 13.70
C GLU A 632 22.14 7.10 12.84
N HIS A 633 21.66 6.54 11.72
CA HIS A 633 22.36 5.63 10.82
C HIS A 633 22.12 5.96 9.33
N PRO A 634 22.68 7.07 8.79
CA PRO A 634 22.52 7.43 7.38
C PRO A 634 23.12 6.39 6.40
N GLU A 635 24.04 5.54 6.87
CA GLU A 635 24.56 4.37 6.16
C GLU A 635 23.52 3.27 5.90
N LEU A 636 22.40 3.30 6.63
CA LEU A 636 21.31 2.33 6.49
C LEU A 636 20.20 2.78 5.53
N ARG A 637 20.31 3.95 4.87
CA ARG A 637 19.31 4.43 3.89
C ARG A 637 19.10 3.40 2.77
N GLN A 638 17.90 3.33 2.19
CA GLN A 638 17.63 2.50 1.02
C GLN A 638 18.52 2.95 -0.17
N PRO A 639 19.39 2.09 -0.73
CA PRO A 639 20.15 2.42 -1.94
C PRO A 639 19.24 2.47 -3.16
N LEU A 640 19.50 3.38 -4.09
CA LEU A 640 18.84 3.43 -5.39
C LEU A 640 19.51 2.47 -6.38
N ALA A 641 18.77 2.01 -7.38
CA ALA A 641 19.24 1.06 -8.40
C ALA A 641 20.56 1.51 -9.05
N MET A 642 20.63 2.77 -9.49
CA MET A 642 21.83 3.32 -10.14
C MET A 642 23.04 3.41 -9.21
N GLU A 643 22.83 3.74 -7.93
CA GLU A 643 23.91 3.79 -6.93
C GLU A 643 24.49 2.39 -6.65
N VAL A 644 23.62 1.38 -6.63
CA VAL A 644 24.06 -0.02 -6.54
C VAL A 644 24.90 -0.39 -7.75
N TRP A 645 24.47 -0.05 -8.97
CA TRP A 645 25.26 -0.25 -10.19
C TRP A 645 26.64 0.44 -10.15
N GLU A 646 26.68 1.71 -9.75
CA GLU A 646 27.93 2.47 -9.57
C GLU A 646 28.84 1.86 -8.49
N SER A 647 28.27 1.32 -7.42
CA SER A 647 29.03 0.70 -6.32
C SER A 647 29.62 -0.67 -6.69
N ILE A 648 28.92 -1.50 -7.47
CA ILE A 648 29.38 -2.85 -7.81
C ILE A 648 30.38 -2.87 -8.96
N VAL A 649 30.29 -1.93 -9.91
CA VAL A 649 31.17 -1.90 -11.10
C VAL A 649 32.67 -1.89 -10.74
N PRO A 650 33.16 -1.05 -9.80
CA PRO A 650 34.56 -1.08 -9.36
C PRO A 650 34.98 -2.39 -8.67
N THR A 651 34.05 -3.20 -8.19
CA THR A 651 34.33 -4.50 -7.53
C THR A 651 34.48 -5.66 -8.52
N ILE A 652 34.14 -5.45 -9.79
CA ILE A 652 34.28 -6.48 -10.84
C ILE A 652 35.78 -6.69 -11.10
N LYS A 653 36.22 -7.95 -11.08
CA LYS A 653 37.60 -8.31 -11.41
C LYS A 653 37.96 -7.82 -12.81
N GLN A 654 39.15 -7.23 -12.97
CA GLN A 654 39.64 -6.74 -14.26
C GLN A 654 39.54 -7.82 -15.35
N GLY A 655 38.84 -7.49 -16.45
CA GLY A 655 38.56 -8.39 -17.57
C GLY A 655 37.28 -9.22 -17.45
N SER A 656 36.61 -9.23 -16.29
CA SER A 656 35.26 -9.79 -16.13
C SER A 656 34.19 -8.75 -16.48
N LYS A 657 32.97 -9.24 -16.76
CA LYS A 657 31.78 -8.46 -17.08
C LYS A 657 30.55 -9.05 -16.37
N ILE A 658 29.49 -8.26 -16.23
CA ILE A 658 28.23 -8.64 -15.58
C ILE A 658 27.29 -9.33 -16.58
N THR A 659 26.75 -10.48 -16.20
CA THR A 659 25.51 -11.02 -16.78
C THR A 659 24.32 -10.42 -16.05
N VAL A 660 23.35 -9.86 -16.76
CA VAL A 660 22.09 -9.40 -16.17
C VAL A 660 21.01 -10.45 -16.39
N LEU A 661 20.24 -10.77 -15.37
CA LEU A 661 18.93 -11.42 -15.50
C LEU A 661 17.87 -10.38 -15.15
N THR A 662 16.84 -10.24 -15.99
CA THR A 662 15.69 -9.38 -15.70
C THR A 662 14.39 -10.15 -15.86
N ASN A 663 13.61 -10.18 -14.79
CA ASN A 663 12.28 -10.78 -14.71
C ASN A 663 11.15 -9.73 -14.60
N GLY A 664 11.49 -8.45 -14.45
CA GLY A 664 10.53 -7.36 -14.38
C GLY A 664 10.47 -6.48 -15.63
N PRO A 665 9.73 -5.35 -15.56
CA PRO A 665 9.77 -4.28 -16.55
C PRO A 665 11.20 -3.76 -16.75
N LEU A 666 11.55 -3.40 -17.99
CA LEU A 666 12.93 -3.11 -18.37
C LEU A 666 13.44 -1.72 -17.97
N THR A 667 12.70 -0.99 -17.12
CA THR A 667 12.89 0.42 -16.75
C THR A 667 14.28 0.71 -16.19
N ASN A 668 14.72 -0.07 -15.19
CA ASN A 668 16.03 0.11 -14.58
C ASN A 668 17.15 -0.20 -15.59
N LEU A 669 17.05 -1.33 -16.29
CA LEU A 669 18.01 -1.72 -17.32
C LEU A 669 18.11 -0.70 -18.45
N ALA A 670 17.01 -0.07 -18.87
CA ALA A 670 17.01 0.98 -19.91
C ALA A 670 17.91 2.17 -19.53
N LYS A 671 17.96 2.56 -18.25
CA LYS A 671 18.90 3.58 -17.76
C LYS A 671 20.35 3.10 -17.86
N VAL A 672 20.62 1.89 -17.40
CA VAL A 672 21.96 1.29 -17.38
C VAL A 672 22.53 1.08 -18.79
N VAL A 673 21.72 0.66 -19.77
CA VAL A 673 22.18 0.53 -21.16
C VAL A 673 22.34 1.86 -21.88
N SER A 674 21.69 2.92 -21.39
CA SER A 674 21.83 4.29 -21.91
C SER A 674 23.11 4.98 -21.42
N ASP A 675 23.63 4.59 -20.26
CA ASP A 675 24.95 5.03 -19.80
C ASP A 675 26.06 4.16 -20.45
N LYS A 676 26.95 4.81 -21.21
CA LYS A 676 28.11 4.15 -21.85
C LYS A 676 29.13 3.62 -20.85
N ASN A 677 29.25 4.21 -19.67
CA ASN A 677 30.18 3.77 -18.64
C ASN A 677 29.70 2.44 -18.02
N LEU A 678 28.41 2.34 -17.70
CA LEU A 678 27.82 1.14 -17.08
C LEU A 678 27.61 0.03 -18.12
N SER A 679 27.00 0.34 -19.27
CA SER A 679 26.71 -0.63 -20.34
C SER A 679 27.95 -1.35 -20.87
N CYS A 680 29.13 -0.72 -20.87
CA CYS A 680 30.35 -1.37 -21.34
C CYS A 680 30.77 -2.56 -20.46
N HIS A 681 30.33 -2.60 -19.20
CA HIS A 681 30.57 -3.69 -18.25
C HIS A 681 29.55 -4.84 -18.35
N ILE A 682 28.47 -4.69 -19.14
CA ILE A 682 27.52 -5.78 -19.41
C ILE A 682 28.13 -6.75 -20.44
N GLN A 683 28.06 -8.05 -20.13
CA GLN A 683 28.39 -9.16 -21.03
C GLN A 683 27.19 -9.52 -21.90
N GLU A 684 26.07 -9.80 -21.23
CA GLU A 684 24.82 -10.27 -21.82
C GLU A 684 23.65 -10.03 -20.85
N VAL A 685 22.44 -10.00 -21.40
CA VAL A 685 21.18 -9.84 -20.68
C VAL A 685 20.27 -11.02 -20.99
N TYR A 686 19.81 -11.72 -19.97
CA TYR A 686 18.70 -12.66 -20.04
C TYR A 686 17.41 -11.91 -19.71
N ILE A 687 16.49 -11.81 -20.66
CA ILE A 687 15.20 -11.14 -20.50
C ILE A 687 14.11 -12.21 -20.39
N VAL A 688 13.48 -12.32 -19.23
CA VAL A 688 12.24 -13.07 -19.05
C VAL A 688 11.07 -12.14 -19.32
N GLY A 689 10.33 -12.45 -20.38
CA GLY A 689 9.19 -11.66 -20.83
C GLY A 689 9.17 -11.56 -22.35
N GLY A 690 8.26 -10.74 -22.86
CA GLY A 690 8.01 -10.61 -24.29
C GLY A 690 7.24 -11.79 -24.87
N HIS A 691 6.48 -11.52 -25.92
CA HIS A 691 5.72 -12.53 -26.67
C HIS A 691 5.99 -12.38 -28.16
N ILE A 692 6.31 -13.49 -28.83
CA ILE A 692 6.54 -13.55 -30.27
C ILE A 692 5.47 -14.47 -30.83
N SER A 693 4.38 -13.88 -31.31
CA SER A 693 3.23 -14.64 -31.81
C SER A 693 3.60 -15.46 -33.05
N GLU A 694 3.33 -16.76 -33.02
CA GLU A 694 3.51 -17.63 -34.19
C GLU A 694 2.27 -17.66 -35.11
N ASN A 695 1.09 -17.23 -34.64
CA ASN A 695 -0.17 -17.11 -35.40
C ASN A 695 -1.25 -16.35 -34.61
N ASP A 696 -2.36 -15.95 -35.25
CA ASP A 696 -3.45 -15.15 -34.67
C ASP A 696 -4.10 -15.72 -33.37
N ASN A 697 -3.96 -17.03 -33.10
CA ASN A 697 -4.46 -17.64 -31.86
C ASN A 697 -3.44 -17.63 -30.71
N ASP A 698 -2.17 -17.36 -31.01
CA ASP A 698 -1.07 -17.32 -30.05
C ASP A 698 -0.91 -15.91 -29.46
N LYS A 699 -1.59 -15.71 -28.32
CA LYS A 699 -1.78 -14.42 -27.65
C LYS A 699 -0.82 -14.21 -26.48
N GLY A 700 -0.59 -12.94 -26.12
CA GLY A 700 0.16 -12.52 -24.94
C GLY A 700 -0.50 -12.91 -23.60
N ASN A 701 0.00 -12.38 -22.48
CA ASN A 701 -0.53 -12.65 -21.13
C ASN A 701 -1.38 -11.50 -20.53
N LEU A 702 -1.52 -10.34 -21.20
CA LEU A 702 -2.35 -9.22 -20.75
C LEU A 702 -3.85 -9.57 -20.68
N PHE A 703 -4.31 -10.07 -19.52
CA PHE A 703 -5.70 -10.49 -19.32
C PHE A 703 -6.67 -9.35 -18.94
N SER A 704 -6.13 -8.20 -18.53
CA SER A 704 -6.88 -7.00 -18.11
C SER A 704 -7.06 -5.98 -19.23
N VAL A 705 -6.13 -5.93 -20.19
CA VAL A 705 -6.11 -4.96 -21.30
C VAL A 705 -6.57 -5.64 -22.59
N ALA A 706 -7.87 -5.93 -22.70
CA ALA A 706 -8.45 -6.71 -23.80
C ALA A 706 -8.22 -6.12 -25.21
N SER A 707 -7.85 -4.84 -25.31
CA SER A 707 -7.46 -4.18 -26.57
C SER A 707 -6.06 -4.55 -27.06
N ASN A 708 -5.22 -5.17 -26.23
CA ASN A 708 -3.86 -5.59 -26.55
C ASN A 708 -3.70 -7.10 -26.37
N GLN A 709 -3.77 -7.83 -27.49
CA GLN A 709 -3.81 -9.29 -27.47
C GLN A 709 -2.43 -9.95 -27.64
N TYR A 710 -1.37 -9.17 -27.88
CA TYR A 710 -0.07 -9.70 -28.31
C TYR A 710 1.12 -9.25 -27.45
N ALA A 711 0.96 -8.22 -26.61
CA ALA A 711 2.00 -7.83 -25.67
C ALA A 711 2.07 -8.77 -24.45
N GLU A 712 3.22 -8.75 -23.81
CA GLU A 712 3.51 -9.46 -22.56
C GLU A 712 3.67 -8.43 -21.43
N PHE A 713 3.24 -8.74 -20.21
CA PHE A 713 3.23 -7.83 -19.05
C PHE A 713 4.53 -7.03 -18.88
N ASN A 714 5.71 -7.64 -18.80
CA ASN A 714 6.95 -6.90 -18.56
C ASN A 714 7.27 -5.89 -19.68
N MET A 715 6.95 -6.25 -20.93
CA MET A 715 7.11 -5.35 -22.07
C MET A 715 6.02 -4.28 -22.15
N PHE A 716 4.82 -4.55 -21.63
CA PHE A 716 3.70 -3.62 -21.59
C PHE A 716 3.81 -2.61 -20.44
N LEU A 717 4.40 -3.02 -19.31
CA LEU A 717 4.54 -2.19 -18.11
C LEU A 717 5.53 -1.04 -18.31
N ASP A 718 6.60 -1.24 -19.10
CA ASP A 718 7.41 -0.15 -19.65
C ASP A 718 7.82 -0.42 -21.11
N PRO A 719 6.97 -0.05 -22.08
CA PRO A 719 7.21 -0.28 -23.50
C PRO A 719 8.40 0.52 -24.03
N LEU A 720 8.62 1.73 -23.51
CA LEU A 720 9.69 2.60 -23.96
C LEU A 720 11.04 2.07 -23.49
N ALA A 721 11.15 1.65 -22.23
CA ALA A 721 12.35 0.98 -21.72
C ALA A 721 12.62 -0.34 -22.47
N ALA A 722 11.58 -1.14 -22.72
CA ALA A 722 11.72 -2.35 -23.50
C ALA A 722 12.26 -2.08 -24.90
N LYS A 723 11.73 -1.06 -25.60
CA LYS A 723 12.27 -0.60 -26.88
C LYS A 723 13.73 -0.16 -26.76
N THR A 724 14.07 0.68 -25.77
CA THR A 724 15.45 1.16 -25.53
C THR A 724 16.43 0.01 -25.31
N VAL A 725 16.07 -1.02 -24.52
CA VAL A 725 16.92 -2.20 -24.29
C VAL A 725 17.06 -3.03 -25.58
N PHE A 726 15.96 -3.29 -26.30
CA PHE A 726 15.99 -4.03 -27.56
C PHE A 726 16.71 -3.30 -28.70
N GLU A 727 16.81 -1.96 -28.68
CA GLU A 727 17.58 -1.18 -29.65
C GLU A 727 19.04 -0.91 -29.20
N SER A 728 19.40 -1.25 -27.95
CA SER A 728 20.74 -1.04 -27.38
C SER A 728 21.83 -1.99 -27.93
N GLY A 729 23.09 -1.72 -27.60
CA GLY A 729 24.25 -2.53 -28.03
C GLY A 729 24.53 -3.82 -27.23
N VAL A 730 23.78 -4.12 -26.16
CA VAL A 730 24.06 -5.31 -25.31
C VAL A 730 23.68 -6.63 -25.98
N ASN A 731 24.35 -7.74 -25.66
CA ASN A 731 23.91 -9.05 -26.12
C ASN A 731 22.62 -9.47 -25.36
N ILE A 732 21.59 -9.94 -26.07
CA ILE A 732 20.29 -10.30 -25.47
C ILE A 732 19.96 -11.76 -25.76
N THR A 733 19.67 -12.51 -24.70
CA THR A 733 18.94 -13.79 -24.74
C THR A 733 17.52 -13.56 -24.21
N LEU A 734 16.53 -13.64 -25.07
CA LEU A 734 15.11 -13.55 -24.73
C LEU A 734 14.56 -14.92 -24.34
N ILE A 735 13.80 -14.96 -23.25
CA ILE A 735 13.06 -16.11 -22.74
C ILE A 735 11.57 -15.75 -22.87
N PRO A 736 10.97 -15.94 -24.07
CA PRO A 736 9.63 -15.44 -24.37
C PRO A 736 8.52 -16.25 -23.69
N LEU A 737 7.35 -15.65 -23.57
CA LEU A 737 6.15 -16.23 -22.96
C LEU A 737 5.79 -17.63 -23.49
N GLY A 738 6.05 -17.93 -24.77
CA GLY A 738 5.82 -19.26 -25.36
C GLY A 738 6.58 -20.38 -24.63
N ILE A 739 7.90 -20.23 -24.44
CA ILE A 739 8.71 -21.24 -23.74
C ILE A 739 8.47 -21.22 -22.23
N GLN A 740 8.14 -20.07 -21.65
CA GLN A 740 7.71 -19.97 -20.25
C GLN A 740 6.45 -20.81 -19.99
N ARG A 741 5.45 -20.76 -20.88
CA ARG A 741 4.22 -21.57 -20.81
C ARG A 741 4.51 -23.07 -20.93
N GLU A 742 5.41 -23.48 -21.83
CA GLU A 742 5.82 -24.89 -21.96
C GLU A 742 6.53 -25.39 -20.69
N ALA A 743 7.50 -24.63 -20.17
CA ALA A 743 8.20 -24.94 -18.92
C ALA A 743 7.28 -24.90 -17.68
N SER A 744 6.17 -24.15 -17.74
CA SER A 744 5.17 -24.02 -16.66
C SER A 744 3.95 -24.92 -16.82
N SER A 745 3.94 -25.77 -17.84
CA SER A 745 2.82 -26.64 -18.21
C SER A 745 2.28 -27.53 -17.09
N SER A 746 3.06 -27.79 -16.03
CA SER A 746 2.67 -28.69 -14.95
C SER A 746 3.22 -28.30 -13.57
N PHE A 747 2.49 -27.42 -12.87
CA PHE A 747 2.58 -27.26 -11.41
C PHE A 747 2.59 -28.60 -10.66
N SER A 748 1.76 -29.57 -11.09
CA SER A 748 1.66 -30.87 -10.42
C SER A 748 2.93 -31.72 -10.56
N THR A 749 3.69 -31.52 -11.65
CA THR A 749 4.99 -32.17 -11.85
C THR A 749 6.08 -31.48 -11.03
N MET A 750 6.16 -30.14 -11.07
CA MET A 750 7.08 -29.37 -10.20
C MET A 750 6.88 -29.72 -8.71
N LEU A 751 5.63 -29.75 -8.24
CA LEU A 751 5.30 -30.12 -6.86
C LEU A 751 5.59 -31.59 -6.54
N ARG A 752 5.56 -32.50 -7.51
CA ARG A 752 5.95 -33.91 -7.31
C ARG A 752 7.47 -34.00 -7.07
N TRP A 753 8.26 -33.32 -7.89
CA TRP A 753 9.72 -33.25 -7.74
C TRP A 753 10.13 -32.59 -6.40
N LEU A 754 9.53 -31.46 -6.03
CA LEU A 754 9.76 -30.80 -4.73
C LEU A 754 9.32 -31.62 -3.50
N ARG A 755 8.40 -32.59 -3.66
CA ARG A 755 8.05 -33.55 -2.59
C ARG A 755 9.02 -34.72 -2.48
N ALA A 756 9.73 -35.05 -3.55
CA ALA A 756 10.75 -36.11 -3.58
C ALA A 756 12.16 -35.59 -3.25
N THR A 757 12.30 -34.28 -3.05
CA THR A 757 13.54 -33.58 -2.73
C THR A 757 13.77 -33.53 -1.22
N GLU A 758 15.03 -33.45 -0.77
CA GLU A 758 15.36 -33.22 0.65
C GLU A 758 14.74 -31.90 1.16
N GLU A 759 14.21 -31.91 2.39
CA GLU A 759 13.58 -30.72 2.95
C GLU A 759 14.62 -29.71 3.48
N THR A 760 14.87 -28.68 2.69
CA THR A 760 15.51 -27.43 3.11
C THR A 760 14.46 -26.34 3.40
N PRO A 761 14.76 -25.29 4.20
CA PRO A 761 13.79 -24.22 4.48
C PRO A 761 13.26 -23.55 3.20
N GLU A 762 14.15 -23.24 2.26
CA GLU A 762 13.84 -22.67 0.95
C GLU A 762 13.02 -23.63 0.06
N ALA A 763 13.31 -24.94 0.03
CA ALA A 763 12.49 -25.92 -0.68
C ALA A 763 11.09 -26.04 -0.07
N VAL A 764 10.98 -25.98 1.27
CA VAL A 764 9.69 -25.96 1.98
C VAL A 764 8.92 -24.69 1.67
N PHE A 765 9.57 -23.52 1.62
CA PHE A 765 8.95 -22.26 1.22
C PHE A 765 8.43 -22.32 -0.22
N ALA A 766 9.29 -22.68 -1.18
CA ALA A 766 8.93 -22.82 -2.59
C ALA A 766 7.78 -23.81 -2.80
N LYS A 767 7.83 -24.97 -2.12
CA LYS A 767 6.75 -25.97 -2.12
C LYS A 767 5.43 -25.41 -1.60
N ARG A 768 5.45 -24.57 -0.55
CA ARG A 768 4.24 -23.92 0.01
C ARG A 768 3.68 -22.88 -0.95
N LEU A 769 4.53 -21.99 -1.51
CA LEU A 769 4.12 -20.96 -2.46
C LEU A 769 3.53 -21.57 -3.73
N LEU A 770 4.25 -22.47 -4.40
CA LEU A 770 3.76 -23.17 -5.60
C LEU A 770 2.48 -23.99 -5.32
N SER A 771 2.33 -24.59 -4.13
CA SER A 771 1.09 -25.28 -3.76
C SER A 771 -0.09 -24.31 -3.57
N ARG A 772 0.16 -23.11 -3.03
CA ARG A 772 -0.85 -22.06 -2.87
C ARG A 772 -1.26 -21.49 -4.24
N LEU A 773 -0.30 -21.10 -5.08
CA LEU A 773 -0.54 -20.64 -6.45
C LEU A 773 -1.33 -21.67 -7.28
N TYR A 774 -0.92 -22.96 -7.24
CA TYR A 774 -1.62 -24.03 -7.95
C TYR A 774 -3.06 -24.22 -7.45
N ARG A 775 -3.27 -24.24 -6.12
CA ARG A 775 -4.62 -24.33 -5.53
C ARG A 775 -5.50 -23.15 -5.95
N LEU A 776 -4.96 -21.93 -5.93
CA LEU A 776 -5.71 -20.73 -6.31
C LEU A 776 -6.12 -20.80 -7.79
N LYS A 777 -5.19 -21.16 -8.69
CA LYS A 777 -5.48 -21.41 -10.11
C LYS A 777 -6.57 -22.48 -10.33
N GLN A 778 -6.58 -23.54 -9.54
CA GLN A 778 -7.61 -24.58 -9.63
C GLN A 778 -8.98 -24.17 -9.07
N THR A 779 -9.02 -23.25 -8.09
CA THR A 779 -10.23 -22.96 -7.32
C THR A 779 -10.92 -21.66 -7.69
N HIS A 780 -10.24 -20.72 -8.38
CA HIS A 780 -10.83 -19.41 -8.64
C HIS A 780 -10.35 -18.78 -9.97
N GLN A 781 -11.29 -18.18 -10.71
CA GLN A 781 -11.06 -17.63 -12.04
C GLN A 781 -10.11 -16.42 -12.09
N ARG A 782 -9.93 -15.67 -10.99
CA ARG A 782 -8.97 -14.55 -10.93
C ARG A 782 -7.50 -14.96 -10.81
N TYR A 783 -7.24 -16.26 -10.72
CA TYR A 783 -5.90 -16.80 -10.53
C TYR A 783 -5.52 -17.73 -11.70
N GLN A 784 -6.11 -17.55 -12.89
CA GLN A 784 -5.76 -18.40 -14.04
C GLN A 784 -4.33 -18.16 -14.55
N HIS A 785 -3.77 -16.98 -14.33
CA HIS A 785 -2.43 -16.56 -14.77
C HIS A 785 -1.27 -16.97 -13.86
N MET A 786 -1.51 -17.72 -12.77
CA MET A 786 -0.45 -18.07 -11.80
C MET A 786 0.74 -18.84 -12.41
N ASP A 787 0.56 -19.45 -13.60
CA ASP A 787 1.62 -20.10 -14.37
C ASP A 787 2.67 -19.13 -14.94
N THR A 788 2.36 -17.84 -15.09
CA THR A 788 3.38 -16.83 -15.45
C THR A 788 4.52 -16.84 -14.42
N PHE A 789 4.20 -16.82 -13.13
CA PHE A 789 5.16 -16.87 -12.03
C PHE A 789 5.96 -18.19 -11.95
N LEU A 790 5.44 -19.29 -12.50
CA LEU A 790 6.20 -20.55 -12.61
C LEU A 790 7.21 -20.50 -13.77
N GLY A 791 6.98 -19.63 -14.76
CA GLY A 791 7.83 -19.47 -15.95
C GLY A 791 9.07 -18.62 -15.71
N GLU A 792 8.98 -17.66 -14.79
CA GLU A 792 10.08 -16.74 -14.45
C GLU A 792 11.34 -17.44 -13.93
N ILE A 793 11.17 -18.56 -13.24
CA ILE A 793 12.25 -19.44 -12.76
C ILE A 793 13.17 -19.89 -13.90
N LEU A 794 12.65 -20.02 -15.14
CA LEU A 794 13.45 -20.42 -16.29
C LEU A 794 14.60 -19.43 -16.57
N GLY A 795 14.41 -18.15 -16.26
CA GLY A 795 15.47 -17.13 -16.34
C GLY A 795 16.65 -17.42 -15.44
N ALA A 796 16.39 -17.74 -14.16
CA ALA A 796 17.42 -18.11 -13.21
C ALA A 796 18.17 -19.39 -13.63
N ILE A 797 17.48 -20.38 -14.18
CA ILE A 797 18.09 -21.64 -14.63
C ILE A 797 18.95 -21.43 -15.88
N ALA A 798 18.41 -20.78 -16.92
CA ALA A 798 19.12 -20.52 -18.17
C ALA A 798 20.36 -19.65 -17.94
N SER A 799 20.21 -18.57 -17.13
CA SER A 799 21.32 -17.66 -16.83
C SER A 799 22.37 -18.28 -15.89
N ALA A 800 22.02 -19.16 -14.95
CA ALA A 800 22.99 -19.74 -14.02
C ALA A 800 23.71 -20.98 -14.59
N ASP A 801 22.96 -22.01 -14.97
CA ASP A 801 23.49 -23.33 -15.34
C ASP A 801 23.68 -23.52 -16.85
N GLY A 802 23.28 -22.54 -17.67
CA GLY A 802 23.50 -22.52 -19.11
C GLY A 802 22.63 -23.50 -19.91
N HIS A 803 22.59 -23.29 -21.23
CA HIS A 803 21.65 -23.98 -22.11
C HIS A 803 21.79 -25.51 -22.12
N SER A 804 23.01 -26.05 -21.97
CA SER A 804 23.24 -27.51 -21.97
C SER A 804 22.56 -28.26 -20.83
N SER A 805 22.33 -27.60 -19.69
CA SER A 805 21.82 -28.24 -18.47
C SER A 805 20.33 -28.66 -18.58
N VAL A 806 19.58 -28.04 -19.50
CA VAL A 806 18.15 -28.34 -19.76
C VAL A 806 17.87 -28.65 -21.23
N ASP A 807 18.88 -29.09 -21.99
CA ASP A 807 18.82 -29.34 -23.46
C ASP A 807 18.22 -28.16 -24.26
N ALA A 808 18.52 -26.93 -23.83
CA ALA A 808 17.93 -25.74 -24.40
C ALA A 808 18.44 -25.46 -25.81
N LYS A 809 17.51 -25.12 -26.71
CA LYS A 809 17.80 -24.74 -28.09
C LYS A 809 17.42 -23.28 -28.29
N THR A 810 18.28 -22.54 -28.98
CA THR A 810 18.05 -21.12 -29.28
C THR A 810 17.99 -20.86 -30.77
N GLU A 811 17.08 -19.98 -31.20
CA GLU A 811 17.08 -19.37 -32.53
C GLU A 811 17.56 -17.91 -32.45
N VAL A 812 17.90 -17.28 -33.58
CA VAL A 812 18.14 -15.84 -33.65
C VAL A 812 17.10 -15.25 -34.60
N LYS A 813 16.43 -14.17 -34.19
CA LYS A 813 15.50 -13.40 -35.04
C LYS A 813 15.74 -11.90 -34.88
N PRO A 814 15.48 -11.08 -35.91
CA PRO A 814 15.53 -9.64 -35.78
C PRO A 814 14.23 -9.14 -35.11
N LEU A 815 14.33 -8.64 -33.88
CA LEU A 815 13.19 -8.25 -33.06
C LEU A 815 13.10 -6.74 -32.85
N ARG A 816 11.88 -6.21 -32.78
CA ARG A 816 11.57 -4.82 -32.45
C ARG A 816 10.37 -4.73 -31.50
N VAL A 817 10.41 -3.82 -30.53
CA VAL A 817 9.31 -3.57 -29.59
C VAL A 817 8.48 -2.38 -30.06
N LYS A 818 7.14 -2.50 -30.03
CA LYS A 818 6.22 -1.39 -30.25
C LYS A 818 6.09 -0.55 -28.98
N ALA A 819 6.40 0.73 -29.08
CA ALA A 819 6.20 1.75 -28.06
C ALA A 819 5.76 3.05 -28.75
N GLY A 820 4.50 3.05 -29.21
CA GLY A 820 3.88 4.16 -29.93
C GLY A 820 2.98 5.04 -29.06
N GLY A 821 2.84 4.70 -27.78
CA GLY A 821 1.99 5.38 -26.81
C GLY A 821 0.54 4.87 -26.78
N SER A 822 0.20 3.86 -27.58
CA SER A 822 -1.14 3.26 -27.65
C SER A 822 -1.22 1.97 -26.85
N LYS A 823 -2.04 1.96 -25.78
CA LYS A 823 -2.27 0.78 -24.92
C LYS A 823 -2.64 -0.49 -25.71
N SER A 824 -3.27 -0.38 -26.88
CA SER A 824 -3.68 -1.51 -27.74
C SER A 824 -2.54 -2.23 -28.48
N SER A 825 -1.34 -1.65 -28.53
CA SER A 825 -0.21 -2.22 -29.30
C SER A 825 1.16 -2.08 -28.63
N ASP A 826 1.29 -1.19 -27.64
CA ASP A 826 2.51 -1.02 -26.86
C ASP A 826 2.92 -2.34 -26.17
N GLY A 827 4.23 -2.56 -26.03
CA GLY A 827 4.81 -3.78 -25.47
C GLY A 827 4.77 -5.01 -26.39
N THR A 828 4.16 -4.91 -27.56
CA THR A 828 4.16 -6.00 -28.55
C THR A 828 5.55 -6.13 -29.19
N ILE A 829 6.14 -7.33 -29.17
CA ILE A 829 7.34 -7.64 -29.94
C ILE A 829 6.93 -8.11 -31.34
N VAL A 830 7.62 -7.62 -32.36
CA VAL A 830 7.48 -8.06 -33.75
C VAL A 830 8.82 -8.52 -34.32
N VAL A 831 8.77 -9.48 -35.24
CA VAL A 831 9.91 -9.81 -36.11
C VAL A 831 9.97 -8.78 -37.24
N ASP A 832 11.13 -8.19 -37.46
CA ASP A 832 11.31 -7.06 -38.37
C ASP A 832 12.68 -7.14 -39.07
N GLU A 833 12.71 -7.67 -40.30
CA GLU A 833 13.96 -7.93 -41.03
C GLU A 833 14.73 -6.66 -41.44
N GLU A 834 14.09 -5.48 -41.42
CA GLU A 834 14.71 -4.21 -41.82
C GLU A 834 15.24 -3.40 -40.62
N GLN A 835 14.48 -3.38 -39.51
CA GLN A 835 14.72 -2.50 -38.36
C GLN A 835 14.87 -3.27 -37.03
N GLY A 836 14.70 -4.59 -37.02
CA GLY A 836 14.82 -5.42 -35.83
C GLY A 836 16.28 -5.75 -35.50
N LYS A 837 16.62 -5.73 -34.21
CA LYS A 837 17.92 -6.18 -33.72
C LYS A 837 17.97 -7.71 -33.70
N PRO A 838 19.03 -8.37 -34.21
CA PRO A 838 19.25 -9.79 -34.00
C PRO A 838 19.33 -10.12 -32.50
N VAL A 839 18.34 -10.86 -31.99
CA VAL A 839 18.23 -11.30 -30.60
C VAL A 839 18.21 -12.82 -30.55
N GLN A 840 18.97 -13.40 -29.62
CA GLN A 840 18.94 -14.84 -29.35
C GLN A 840 17.67 -15.15 -28.56
N ILE A 841 16.91 -16.17 -28.95
CA ILE A 841 15.62 -16.53 -28.37
C ILE A 841 15.69 -17.98 -27.89
N LEU A 842 15.32 -18.22 -26.64
CA LEU A 842 15.12 -19.57 -26.11
C LEU A 842 13.86 -20.19 -26.73
N LYS A 843 14.04 -21.19 -27.60
CA LYS A 843 12.99 -21.84 -28.38
C LYS A 843 12.41 -23.07 -27.69
N TYR A 844 13.27 -23.85 -27.02
CA TYR A 844 12.94 -25.16 -26.47
C TYR A 844 13.75 -25.43 -25.21
N VAL A 845 13.15 -26.18 -24.28
CA VAL A 845 13.69 -26.60 -22.98
C VAL A 845 13.10 -27.97 -22.64
N ASP A 846 13.91 -28.92 -22.17
CA ASP A 846 13.40 -30.18 -21.60
C ASP A 846 12.72 -29.89 -20.26
N ALA A 847 11.38 -29.91 -20.25
CA ALA A 847 10.57 -29.59 -19.07
C ALA A 847 10.82 -30.56 -17.90
N GLU A 848 11.13 -31.85 -18.14
CA GLU A 848 11.42 -32.78 -17.04
C GLU A 848 12.78 -32.48 -16.40
N ARG A 849 13.81 -32.18 -17.22
CA ARG A 849 15.09 -31.69 -16.70
C ARG A 849 14.95 -30.38 -15.95
N TYR A 850 14.13 -29.45 -16.43
CA TYR A 850 13.82 -28.19 -15.76
C TYR A 850 13.26 -28.42 -14.34
N TYR A 851 12.18 -29.19 -14.20
CA TYR A 851 11.59 -29.46 -12.87
C TYR A 851 12.56 -30.22 -11.95
N LYS A 852 13.31 -31.18 -12.50
CA LYS A 852 14.31 -31.95 -11.77
C LYS A 852 15.47 -31.08 -11.29
N LEU A 853 16.01 -30.23 -12.15
CA LEU A 853 17.13 -29.34 -11.83
C LEU A 853 16.73 -28.31 -10.77
N TYR A 854 15.57 -27.65 -10.92
CA TYR A 854 15.04 -26.72 -9.92
C TYR A 854 14.93 -27.35 -8.54
N SER A 855 14.25 -28.50 -8.47
CA SER A 855 14.01 -29.19 -7.22
C SER A 855 15.30 -29.70 -6.58
N GLN A 856 16.18 -30.38 -7.34
CA GLN A 856 17.48 -30.85 -6.84
C GLN A 856 18.35 -29.69 -6.32
N ARG A 857 18.34 -28.53 -6.98
CA ARG A 857 19.06 -27.33 -6.55
C ARG A 857 18.57 -26.82 -5.20
N LEU A 858 17.25 -26.69 -4.99
CA LEU A 858 16.71 -26.25 -3.71
C LEU A 858 17.01 -27.25 -2.57
N GLY A 859 17.03 -28.55 -2.86
CA GLY A 859 17.35 -29.60 -1.89
C GLY A 859 18.82 -29.70 -1.46
N ASP A 860 19.76 -29.07 -2.18
CA ASP A 860 21.20 -29.18 -1.89
C ASP A 860 21.55 -28.60 -0.50
N LYS A 861 22.12 -29.39 0.40
CA LYS A 861 22.49 -28.92 1.76
C LYS A 861 23.72 -28.00 1.83
N ASN A 862 24.48 -27.83 0.75
CA ASN A 862 25.74 -27.06 0.75
C ASN A 862 25.53 -25.55 0.91
N GLN A 863 24.46 -25.01 0.33
CA GLN A 863 24.08 -23.58 0.40
C GLN A 863 22.64 -23.42 0.94
N THR A 864 22.24 -24.26 1.89
CA THR A 864 20.91 -24.13 2.52
C THR A 864 20.89 -23.08 3.62
N ALA A 865 19.73 -22.48 3.87
CA ALA A 865 19.48 -21.72 5.08
C ALA A 865 19.71 -22.64 6.30
N LYS A 866 20.65 -22.29 7.18
CA LYS A 866 20.87 -22.95 8.48
C LYS A 866 20.67 -21.94 9.59
N LEU A 867 20.13 -22.40 10.72
CA LEU A 867 19.82 -21.63 11.94
C LEU A 867 20.98 -21.74 13.03
N GLY A 868 21.23 -20.78 13.96
CA GLY A 868 22.14 -20.83 15.17
C GLY A 868 22.06 -19.65 16.24
N SER A 869 22.96 -19.34 17.17
CA SER A 869 22.57 -18.48 18.35
C SER A 869 22.43 -16.91 18.21
N PHE A 870 21.38 -16.32 18.82
CA PHE A 870 21.16 -14.85 19.07
C PHE A 870 22.38 -14.06 19.56
N ASN A 871 23.14 -14.61 20.51
CA ASN A 871 24.21 -13.89 21.21
C ASN A 871 25.35 -13.46 20.28
N GLU A 872 25.52 -14.12 19.13
CA GLU A 872 26.52 -13.74 18.13
C GLU A 872 26.07 -12.53 17.31
N GLN A 873 24.76 -12.41 17.06
CA GLN A 873 24.15 -11.32 16.30
C GLN A 873 24.13 -10.03 17.11
N THR A 874 23.71 -10.09 18.38
CA THR A 874 23.81 -8.96 19.32
C THR A 874 25.26 -8.49 19.47
N ARG A 875 26.24 -9.39 19.41
CA ARG A 875 27.67 -9.05 19.49
C ARG A 875 28.20 -8.35 18.23
N LYS A 876 27.68 -8.70 17.05
CA LYS A 876 27.97 -8.04 15.76
C LYS A 876 27.25 -6.70 15.58
N TRP A 877 26.10 -6.49 16.24
CA TRP A 877 25.38 -5.20 16.18
C TRP A 877 25.83 -4.21 17.27
N ARG A 878 26.42 -4.67 18.37
CA ARG A 878 26.92 -3.80 19.45
C ARG A 878 28.36 -3.31 19.24
N HIS A 879 29.09 -3.87 18.28
CA HIS A 879 30.46 -3.49 17.95
C HIS A 879 30.59 -3.39 16.43
N PRO A 880 30.90 -2.20 15.87
CA PRO A 880 31.10 -2.02 14.43
C PRO A 880 32.34 -2.76 13.89
#